data_AF-C0BNH1-F1
#
_entry.id   AF-C0BNH1-F1
#
_cell.length_a   1.000
_cell.length_b   1.000
_cell.length_c   1.000
_cell.angle_alpha   90.00
_cell.angle_beta   90.00
_cell.angle_gamma   90.00
#
_symmetry.space_group_name_H-M   'P 1'
#
loop_
_entity.id
_entity.type
_entity.pdbx_description
1 polymer ?
#
loop_
_entity_poly.entity_id
_entity_poly.type
_entity_poly.pdbx_seq_one_letter_code
_entity_poly.pdbx_strand_id
1 'polypeptide(L)'
;MNQKRITNQILNQTNYTLNSTLNYLFNISNMKKLFSYLLISSMVILSSCTNYDDQFDDLNTQINSLKSQIEGFSSLSSGLTSLQGTVASLQSAVASLPQTATPATDISGLEAAVAALQTALSGAATSAEVAALTADLAATQAALDASIAAASTPATDISGLEATVAELKTSLAAASTSAEITALTAELAAAEVTLAAAVAANATAVAGNTTDIAALATSLEALTATIAELQASLATVSTTAEVDALAASLAAAQADLTAIIASSNFYEADLTVNTVATLDFATQLGNKVQFLSKDLTITQTEDMDVDKLTALMSKVRNVSGDVIYSSSATTTTKASFVNLTGAGSMTFTQDGDISLPSLQTVGALSITGSLNTMTVSLPKLTSATAAMTFSALTKATTFSMPVMVNHDFAISVAIDKAGTIDLSAFTNATAYDGTAGGGEALTVTAGTLTAPVYAKGVITGNEVTSVSLPKWTGADGSVFADATTVVLPSLDNLKAASYNIDIAVDFPKATSVHLIAAASTATTPTHLDVTTGGSTKLETLILGGTWDDVTVNGSDVTSLTFDGSALNVTVNGTDIEALDIPYTALAKGSLSITANTDLASATVSKVNGLKSLTVTGNTELTSFSAAALKTAAAAASVDISGNDLVIENVQQASATGVTPVVAKKITSADFSPLKAYLDAAIAATTTGSVKVIADDVLQSTSAAGTVTDQPTGDHTIVNYDPSVKSDATSTGAVARVNEFEVTGASVLTVNGFVSSAVGTGGSDMIYELNTWASNAANVAGFSTAGVTVSVGRGNFIGSLDHATGVAAAATDYYELTINGSTVTGTTGALADEDAVQVKYMEAVNAALALKANAEFTVASSADASKTSFTGGRKGSNAAAFTIANWGVWENVSKLTPVAMTATIVAANQPSTTGYIRVVSNAAGTAGAITSSITNATAIAISGPNTAASATLDDGASVVELNGTSTASTVSAATIAAARIDMTAFL
;
A
#
# COMPACT_ATOMS: atom_id res chain seq x y z
N MET A 1 -30.49 66.60 -60.41
CA MET A 1 -31.65 66.95 -61.24
C MET A 1 -32.91 66.89 -60.35
N ASN A 2 -33.75 67.90 -60.09
CA ASN A 2 -33.93 69.27 -60.63
C ASN A 2 -33.88 69.37 -62.17
N GLN A 3 -35.04 69.53 -62.83
CA GLN A 3 -35.36 69.01 -64.19
C GLN A 3 -35.16 67.49 -64.30
N LYS A 4 -36.08 66.63 -64.76
CA LYS A 4 -37.46 66.76 -65.24
C LYS A 4 -38.21 65.50 -64.79
N ARG A 5 -39.34 65.64 -64.09
CA ARG A 5 -40.49 64.71 -64.18
C ARG A 5 -41.72 65.34 -63.54
N ILE A 6 -42.73 65.61 -64.37
CA ILE A 6 -44.11 65.84 -63.94
C ILE A 6 -44.89 64.57 -64.31
N THR A 7 -45.27 63.85 -63.26
CA THR A 7 -46.62 63.31 -63.00
C THR A 7 -47.33 62.51 -64.08
N ASN A 8 -47.39 61.19 -63.87
CA ASN A 8 -48.64 60.41 -63.97
C ASN A 8 -48.50 59.08 -63.19
N GLN A 9 -49.58 58.68 -62.49
CA GLN A 9 -50.09 57.30 -62.20
C GLN A 9 -49.09 56.13 -61.91
N ILE A 10 -49.33 55.16 -61.01
CA ILE A 10 -50.54 54.73 -60.27
C ILE A 10 -50.16 53.79 -59.09
N LEU A 11 -50.95 53.78 -57.99
CA LEU A 11 -50.95 52.81 -56.85
C LEU A 11 -49.61 52.63 -56.05
N ASN A 12 -49.59 52.22 -54.76
CA ASN A 12 -50.64 51.74 -53.86
C ASN A 12 -50.33 52.04 -52.36
N GLN A 13 -51.40 52.20 -51.56
CA GLN A 13 -51.59 51.73 -50.16
C GLN A 13 -50.37 51.66 -49.19
N THR A 14 -50.24 52.56 -48.19
CA THR A 14 -50.95 52.64 -46.87
C THR A 14 -50.45 51.71 -45.76
N ASN A 15 -50.37 52.30 -44.55
CA ASN A 15 -50.45 51.69 -43.21
C ASN A 15 -49.18 51.03 -42.65
N TYR A 16 -48.68 51.46 -41.47
CA TYR A 16 -49.21 51.20 -40.10
C TYR A 16 -49.23 49.68 -39.82
N THR A 17 -48.66 49.11 -38.75
CA THR A 17 -48.03 49.66 -37.53
C THR A 17 -47.23 48.53 -36.86
N LEU A 18 -46.27 48.85 -35.98
CA LEU A 18 -46.25 48.18 -34.67
C LEU A 18 -46.20 49.25 -33.58
N ASN A 19 -47.22 49.20 -32.73
CA ASN A 19 -47.57 50.22 -31.74
C ASN A 19 -47.23 49.70 -30.33
N SER A 20 -46.89 50.62 -29.43
CA SER A 20 -47.14 50.46 -27.98
C SER A 20 -46.20 49.46 -27.24
N THR A 21 -45.83 49.60 -25.97
CA THR A 21 -46.14 50.59 -24.93
C THR A 21 -45.00 50.62 -23.88
N LEU A 22 -44.36 51.79 -23.75
CA LEU A 22 -44.18 52.57 -22.51
C LEU A 22 -43.83 51.88 -21.16
N ASN A 23 -42.64 52.19 -20.62
CA ASN A 23 -42.28 52.34 -19.18
C ASN A 23 -40.74 52.54 -19.10
N TYR A 24 -40.11 53.24 -18.13
CA TYR A 24 -40.55 54.05 -16.98
C TYR A 24 -39.38 55.01 -16.61
N LEU A 25 -39.56 55.83 -15.57
CA LEU A 25 -38.52 56.51 -14.76
C LEU A 25 -37.75 57.68 -15.42
N PHE A 26 -38.30 58.89 -15.26
CA PHE A 26 -37.61 59.89 -14.43
C PHE A 26 -38.66 60.73 -13.67
N ASN A 27 -38.48 60.91 -12.36
CA ASN A 27 -39.48 61.58 -11.51
C ASN A 27 -38.81 62.36 -10.37
N ILE A 28 -39.54 63.35 -9.84
CA ILE A 28 -39.34 64.10 -8.60
C ILE A 28 -38.17 65.09 -8.55
N SER A 29 -38.50 66.36 -8.81
CA SER A 29 -38.32 67.52 -7.89
C SER A 29 -38.52 68.81 -8.72
N ASN A 30 -39.32 69.82 -8.37
CA ASN A 30 -40.27 70.10 -7.29
C ASN A 30 -41.48 70.76 -7.97
N MET A 31 -42.74 70.34 -7.80
CA MET A 31 -43.56 70.53 -6.60
C MET A 31 -43.55 71.97 -6.03
N LYS A 32 -44.60 72.76 -6.35
CA LYS A 32 -45.48 73.46 -5.38
C LYS A 32 -46.21 74.65 -6.02
N LYS A 33 -47.55 74.62 -5.94
CA LYS A 33 -48.49 75.76 -6.14
C LYS A 33 -48.50 76.32 -7.58
N LEU A 34 -49.52 76.06 -8.38
CA LEU A 34 -50.88 76.51 -8.07
C LEU A 34 -51.90 75.41 -8.43
N PHE A 35 -52.38 74.64 -7.45
CA PHE A 35 -53.53 74.92 -6.58
C PHE A 35 -54.87 74.87 -7.31
N SER A 36 -55.84 74.16 -6.70
CA SER A 36 -57.25 74.15 -7.09
C SER A 36 -57.49 73.57 -8.49
N TYR A 37 -58.10 72.40 -8.66
CA TYR A 37 -59.32 71.93 -8.01
C TYR A 37 -59.34 70.38 -8.03
N LEU A 38 -59.70 69.66 -6.96
CA LEU A 38 -61.07 69.43 -6.47
C LEU A 38 -61.88 68.63 -7.53
N LEU A 39 -62.36 67.39 -7.36
CA LEU A 39 -62.39 66.40 -6.26
C LEU A 39 -62.58 64.98 -6.87
N ILE A 40 -62.25 63.94 -6.09
CA ILE A 40 -62.99 62.67 -5.90
C ILE A 40 -63.83 62.10 -7.08
N SER A 41 -63.47 60.91 -7.58
CA SER A 41 -64.36 59.72 -7.55
C SER A 41 -63.65 58.38 -7.85
N SER A 42 -63.69 57.46 -6.87
CA SER A 42 -63.90 55.99 -6.94
C SER A 42 -63.24 55.11 -8.05
N MET A 43 -62.48 54.00 -7.86
CA MET A 43 -62.34 52.88 -6.86
C MET A 43 -62.68 51.49 -7.50
N VAL A 44 -62.26 50.33 -6.92
CA VAL A 44 -62.56 48.88 -7.28
C VAL A 44 -61.53 48.19 -8.24
N ILE A 45 -61.01 46.92 -8.11
CA ILE A 45 -60.78 45.91 -7.01
C ILE A 45 -59.88 44.68 -7.49
N LEU A 46 -59.30 43.88 -6.55
CA LEU A 46 -58.70 42.47 -6.48
C LEU A 46 -58.48 41.53 -7.74
N SER A 47 -57.82 40.33 -7.75
CA SER A 47 -56.70 39.60 -7.05
C SER A 47 -56.53 38.11 -7.55
N SER A 48 -55.40 37.41 -7.24
CA SER A 48 -55.17 35.91 -7.13
C SER A 48 -54.43 35.09 -8.24
N CYS A 49 -53.91 33.90 -7.87
CA CYS A 49 -52.97 33.01 -8.62
C CYS A 49 -53.28 31.49 -8.48
N THR A 50 -53.00 30.66 -9.50
CA THR A 50 -52.75 29.19 -9.37
C THR A 50 -52.10 28.54 -10.63
N ASN A 51 -51.48 27.35 -10.46
CA ASN A 51 -51.15 26.33 -11.48
C ASN A 51 -49.80 26.39 -12.26
N TYR A 52 -48.68 26.37 -11.53
CA TYR A 52 -47.37 25.88 -12.04
C TYR A 52 -47.21 24.37 -11.75
N ASP A 53 -46.06 23.78 -12.13
CA ASP A 53 -45.64 22.37 -11.97
C ASP A 53 -46.06 21.43 -13.12
N ASP A 54 -47.33 21.02 -13.23
CA ASP A 54 -47.80 20.03 -14.24
C ASP A 54 -47.40 20.37 -15.69
N GLN A 55 -47.32 21.65 -16.04
CA GLN A 55 -47.04 22.11 -17.40
C GLN A 55 -45.58 21.91 -17.84
N PHE A 56 -44.65 21.67 -16.90
CA PHE A 56 -43.22 21.61 -17.21
C PHE A 56 -42.76 20.22 -17.66
N ASP A 57 -43.33 19.16 -17.07
CA ASP A 57 -43.06 17.76 -17.47
C ASP A 57 -43.70 17.40 -18.83
N ASP A 58 -44.89 17.92 -19.12
CA ASP A 58 -45.52 17.77 -20.43
C ASP A 58 -44.68 18.46 -21.53
N LEU A 59 -44.17 19.67 -21.26
CA LEU A 59 -43.31 20.40 -22.20
C LEU A 59 -42.02 19.63 -22.55
N ASN A 60 -41.38 19.00 -21.56
CA ASN A 60 -40.18 18.19 -21.79
C ASN A 60 -40.46 16.92 -22.63
N THR A 61 -41.67 16.36 -22.50
CA THR A 61 -42.15 15.26 -23.34
C THR A 61 -42.40 15.74 -24.79
N GLN A 62 -43.05 16.90 -24.95
CA GLN A 62 -43.30 17.51 -26.25
C GLN A 62 -42.00 17.82 -27.02
N ILE A 63 -40.97 18.36 -26.35
CA ILE A 63 -39.67 18.70 -26.97
C ILE A 63 -39.01 17.48 -27.64
N ASN A 64 -39.05 16.33 -26.99
CA ASN A 64 -38.44 15.11 -27.54
C ASN A 64 -39.25 14.51 -28.71
N SER A 65 -40.59 14.65 -28.69
CA SER A 65 -41.43 14.28 -29.85
C SER A 65 -41.21 15.21 -31.04
N LEU A 66 -41.08 16.52 -30.79
CA LEU A 66 -40.92 17.54 -31.85
C LEU A 66 -39.61 17.36 -32.63
N LYS A 67 -38.53 16.93 -31.96
CA LYS A 67 -37.26 16.59 -32.64
C LYS A 67 -37.44 15.51 -33.71
N SER A 68 -38.30 14.52 -33.48
CA SER A 68 -38.60 13.48 -34.46
C SER A 68 -39.50 13.96 -35.62
N GLN A 69 -40.18 15.10 -35.49
CA GLN A 69 -40.91 15.74 -36.58
C GLN A 69 -40.00 16.57 -37.50
N ILE A 70 -38.89 17.08 -36.96
CA ILE A 70 -37.96 17.99 -37.66
C ILE A 70 -37.20 17.31 -38.82
N GLU A 71 -36.94 16.00 -38.75
CA GLU A 71 -36.20 15.29 -39.82
C GLU A 71 -37.07 14.92 -41.03
N GLY A 72 -38.39 14.81 -40.88
CA GLY A 72 -39.30 14.41 -41.95
C GLY A 72 -39.58 15.49 -43.02
N PHE A 73 -39.45 16.76 -42.66
CA PHE A 73 -39.87 17.89 -43.54
C PHE A 73 -39.02 18.07 -44.80
N SER A 74 -37.81 17.50 -44.86
CA SER A 74 -36.96 17.49 -46.06
C SER A 74 -37.64 16.81 -47.27
N SER A 75 -38.58 15.89 -47.02
CA SER A 75 -39.33 15.20 -48.09
C SER A 75 -40.53 15.98 -48.64
N LEU A 76 -41.02 17.00 -47.92
CA LEU A 76 -42.12 17.87 -48.40
C LEU A 76 -41.63 18.86 -49.49
N SER A 77 -40.31 19.04 -49.57
CA SER A 77 -39.53 19.73 -50.63
C SER A 77 -40.14 19.66 -52.03
N SER A 78 -40.32 18.46 -52.58
CA SER A 78 -40.49 18.27 -54.02
C SER A 78 -41.92 18.46 -54.52
N GLY A 79 -42.92 18.36 -53.63
CA GLY A 79 -44.34 18.46 -53.99
C GLY A 79 -44.80 19.88 -54.30
N LEU A 80 -44.39 20.86 -53.48
CA LEU A 80 -44.91 22.22 -53.56
C LEU A 80 -44.50 22.93 -54.87
N THR A 81 -43.27 22.70 -55.32
CA THR A 81 -42.74 23.21 -56.61
C THR A 81 -43.51 22.69 -57.82
N SER A 82 -44.01 21.45 -57.76
CA SER A 82 -44.83 20.86 -58.83
C SER A 82 -46.23 21.50 -58.88
N LEU A 83 -46.84 21.72 -57.71
CA LEU A 83 -48.16 22.36 -57.60
C LEU A 83 -48.15 23.83 -58.08
N GLN A 84 -47.06 24.58 -57.84
CA GLN A 84 -46.89 25.92 -58.40
C GLN A 84 -46.92 25.94 -59.95
N GLY A 85 -46.41 24.89 -60.61
CA GLY A 85 -46.51 24.73 -62.07
C GLY A 85 -47.96 24.59 -62.57
N THR A 86 -48.82 23.89 -61.80
CA THR A 86 -50.25 23.80 -62.10
C THR A 86 -50.97 25.13 -61.88
N VAL A 87 -50.61 25.88 -60.82
CA VAL A 87 -51.20 27.20 -60.53
C VAL A 87 -50.92 28.20 -61.67
N ALA A 88 -49.70 28.23 -62.22
CA ALA A 88 -49.37 29.08 -63.37
C ALA A 88 -50.25 28.79 -64.60
N SER A 89 -50.61 27.53 -64.81
CA SER A 89 -51.48 27.08 -65.90
C SER A 89 -52.95 27.49 -65.67
N LEU A 90 -53.44 27.41 -64.42
CA LEU A 90 -54.77 27.90 -64.04
C LEU A 90 -54.89 29.43 -64.18
N GLN A 91 -53.85 30.16 -63.82
CA GLN A 91 -53.82 31.62 -63.93
C GLN A 91 -53.94 32.09 -65.39
N SER A 92 -53.39 31.32 -66.33
CA SER A 92 -53.54 31.54 -67.77
C SER A 92 -54.96 31.22 -68.31
N ALA A 93 -55.75 30.43 -67.60
CA ALA A 93 -57.17 30.19 -67.89
C ALA A 93 -58.11 31.22 -67.24
N VAL A 94 -57.71 31.81 -66.10
CA VAL A 94 -58.38 33.00 -65.54
C VAL A 94 -58.26 34.20 -66.49
N ALA A 95 -57.22 34.24 -67.32
CA ALA A 95 -57.05 35.25 -68.36
C ALA A 95 -58.01 35.13 -69.57
N SER A 96 -58.97 34.19 -69.59
CA SER A 96 -59.76 33.90 -70.81
C SER A 96 -61.28 33.72 -70.66
N LEU A 97 -61.90 34.00 -69.50
CA LEU A 97 -63.36 33.88 -69.33
C LEU A 97 -64.04 35.17 -68.82
N PRO A 98 -65.02 35.75 -69.57
CA PRO A 98 -65.71 37.00 -69.25
C PRO A 98 -67.12 36.79 -68.66
N GLN A 99 -67.91 37.88 -68.57
CA GLN A 99 -69.32 38.01 -68.12
C GLN A 99 -69.52 38.23 -66.61
N THR A 100 -70.47 39.04 -66.11
CA THR A 100 -71.24 40.20 -66.64
C THR A 100 -71.86 40.94 -65.45
N ALA A 101 -72.30 42.19 -65.65
CA ALA A 101 -73.29 42.88 -64.79
C ALA A 101 -72.98 43.04 -63.28
N THR A 102 -72.24 44.09 -62.94
CA THR A 102 -72.99 45.34 -62.70
C THR A 102 -72.36 46.39 -63.63
N PRO A 103 -73.11 46.86 -64.62
CA PRO A 103 -74.26 47.75 -64.41
C PRO A 103 -75.57 46.99 -64.24
N ALA A 104 -76.56 47.64 -63.67
CA ALA A 104 -77.90 47.44 -64.20
C ALA A 104 -77.94 48.18 -65.56
N THR A 105 -77.55 47.46 -66.62
CA THR A 105 -77.57 47.87 -68.06
C THR A 105 -76.61 49.02 -68.48
N ASP A 106 -75.85 48.96 -69.58
CA ASP A 106 -75.66 47.86 -70.55
C ASP A 106 -74.30 47.96 -71.29
N ILE A 107 -73.69 46.83 -71.62
CA ILE A 107 -72.42 46.74 -72.39
C ILE A 107 -72.77 46.37 -73.83
N SER A 108 -73.43 47.27 -74.54
CA SER A 108 -73.93 47.06 -75.91
C SER A 108 -73.87 48.31 -76.79
N GLY A 109 -74.14 49.49 -76.21
CA GLY A 109 -74.17 50.76 -76.93
C GLY A 109 -72.83 51.18 -77.56
N LEU A 110 -71.70 50.84 -76.92
CA LEU A 110 -70.38 51.21 -77.43
C LEU A 110 -70.00 50.44 -78.72
N GLU A 111 -70.61 49.28 -78.96
CA GLU A 111 -70.22 48.39 -80.07
C GLU A 111 -71.29 48.28 -81.17
N ALA A 112 -72.58 48.55 -80.88
CA ALA A 112 -73.65 48.50 -81.88
C ALA A 112 -74.28 49.87 -82.24
N ALA A 113 -74.15 50.94 -81.44
CA ALA A 113 -74.54 52.29 -81.89
C ALA A 113 -73.45 52.96 -82.77
N VAL A 114 -72.30 52.30 -82.90
CA VAL A 114 -71.41 52.40 -84.07
C VAL A 114 -72.17 52.12 -85.39
N ALA A 115 -73.30 51.38 -85.36
CA ALA A 115 -74.23 51.25 -86.49
C ALA A 115 -75.37 52.30 -86.52
N ALA A 116 -75.33 53.33 -85.66
CA ALA A 116 -76.36 54.38 -85.58
C ALA A 116 -75.81 55.83 -85.62
N LEU A 117 -74.47 55.99 -85.63
CA LEU A 117 -73.82 57.08 -86.39
C LEU A 117 -74.25 57.08 -87.88
N GLN A 118 -74.92 56.01 -88.33
CA GLN A 118 -75.33 55.74 -89.72
C GLN A 118 -76.82 55.93 -90.03
N THR A 119 -77.72 56.09 -89.04
CA THR A 119 -79.18 56.08 -89.31
C THR A 119 -79.90 57.38 -89.01
N ALA A 120 -79.44 58.16 -88.02
CA ALA A 120 -80.29 59.18 -87.43
C ALA A 120 -79.61 60.57 -87.34
N LEU A 121 -79.68 61.46 -88.36
CA LEU A 121 -80.48 61.44 -89.60
C LEU A 121 -82.01 61.28 -89.39
N SER A 122 -82.49 61.34 -88.15
CA SER A 122 -83.92 61.23 -87.83
C SER A 122 -84.44 62.45 -87.07
N GLY A 123 -83.64 63.52 -86.99
CA GLY A 123 -84.12 64.90 -86.88
C GLY A 123 -85.09 65.20 -85.74
N ALA A 124 -84.93 64.53 -84.60
CA ALA A 124 -85.85 64.65 -83.46
C ALA A 124 -85.05 64.77 -82.15
N ALA A 125 -84.75 65.96 -81.62
CA ALA A 125 -85.43 67.24 -81.74
C ALA A 125 -86.91 67.18 -81.35
N THR A 126 -87.26 67.99 -80.35
CA THR A 126 -88.43 68.87 -80.47
C THR A 126 -87.85 70.26 -80.78
N SER A 127 -87.36 70.59 -81.98
CA SER A 127 -87.89 70.51 -83.37
C SER A 127 -88.40 71.85 -83.96
N ALA A 128 -88.06 73.00 -83.34
CA ALA A 128 -88.36 74.33 -83.90
C ALA A 128 -87.18 75.32 -83.91
N GLU A 129 -86.50 75.56 -82.77
CA GLU A 129 -85.56 76.70 -82.64
C GLU A 129 -84.31 76.61 -83.53
N VAL A 130 -83.89 75.38 -83.91
CA VAL A 130 -82.80 75.13 -84.87
C VAL A 130 -83.10 75.73 -86.27
N ALA A 131 -84.37 75.95 -86.61
CA ALA A 131 -84.74 76.59 -87.88
C ALA A 131 -84.44 78.11 -87.90
N ALA A 132 -84.47 78.80 -86.76
CA ALA A 132 -84.27 80.24 -86.68
C ALA A 132 -82.79 80.64 -86.75
N LEU A 133 -81.93 79.95 -85.97
CA LEU A 133 -80.48 80.16 -85.96
C LEU A 133 -79.82 79.96 -87.35
N THR A 134 -80.45 79.22 -88.25
CA THR A 134 -79.93 78.98 -89.60
C THR A 134 -80.12 80.17 -90.55
N ALA A 135 -81.17 80.99 -90.36
CA ALA A 135 -81.49 82.10 -91.27
C ALA A 135 -80.61 83.34 -91.02
N ASP A 136 -80.50 83.78 -89.75
CA ASP A 136 -79.82 85.04 -89.41
C ASP A 136 -78.27 84.93 -89.48
N LEU A 137 -77.74 83.74 -89.21
CA LEU A 137 -76.30 83.45 -89.34
C LEU A 137 -75.84 83.57 -90.80
N ALA A 138 -76.67 83.13 -91.75
CA ALA A 138 -76.40 83.23 -93.18
C ALA A 138 -76.47 84.69 -93.68
N ALA A 139 -77.44 85.48 -93.20
CA ALA A 139 -77.57 86.90 -93.56
C ALA A 139 -76.38 87.74 -93.06
N THR A 140 -75.89 87.45 -91.85
CA THR A 140 -74.78 88.21 -91.23
C THR A 140 -73.44 87.93 -91.90
N GLN A 141 -73.14 86.66 -92.23
CA GLN A 141 -71.87 86.28 -92.88
C GLN A 141 -71.70 86.96 -94.25
N ALA A 142 -72.77 87.03 -95.05
CA ALA A 142 -72.72 87.62 -96.39
C ALA A 142 -72.35 89.12 -96.42
N ALA A 143 -72.63 89.87 -95.35
CA ALA A 143 -72.28 91.29 -95.25
C ALA A 143 -70.80 91.54 -94.93
N LEU A 144 -70.15 90.60 -94.21
CA LEU A 144 -68.74 90.71 -93.83
C LEU A 144 -67.82 90.56 -95.04
N ASP A 145 -68.09 89.56 -95.89
CA ASP A 145 -67.28 89.25 -97.08
C ASP A 145 -67.23 90.42 -98.07
N ALA A 146 -68.31 91.19 -98.19
CA ALA A 146 -68.39 92.37 -99.05
C ALA A 146 -67.45 93.51 -98.59
N SER A 147 -67.18 93.64 -97.28
CA SER A 147 -66.28 94.69 -96.76
C SER A 147 -64.80 94.38 -97.03
N ILE A 148 -64.44 93.10 -97.07
CA ILE A 148 -63.05 92.66 -97.33
C ILE A 148 -62.64 92.96 -98.78
N ALA A 149 -63.56 92.77 -99.74
CA ALA A 149 -63.29 92.98 -101.17
C ALA A 149 -62.98 94.45 -101.55
N ALA A 150 -63.47 95.42 -100.78
CA ALA A 150 -63.24 96.85 -101.05
C ALA A 150 -61.81 97.33 -100.67
N ALA A 151 -61.08 96.58 -99.84
CA ALA A 151 -59.77 96.98 -99.34
C ALA A 151 -58.61 96.75 -100.34
N SER A 152 -58.89 96.33 -101.57
CA SER A 152 -57.87 95.91 -102.54
C SER A 152 -58.04 96.53 -103.95
N THR A 153 -57.38 97.66 -104.24
CA THR A 153 -56.72 98.00 -105.54
C THR A 153 -55.94 99.36 -105.52
N PRO A 154 -54.91 99.62 -106.38
CA PRO A 154 -53.80 100.58 -106.09
C PRO A 154 -53.24 101.49 -107.25
N ALA A 155 -52.11 102.18 -106.96
CA ALA A 155 -51.05 102.76 -107.85
C ALA A 155 -51.35 104.10 -108.60
N THR A 156 -50.44 104.90 -109.22
CA THR A 156 -48.97 104.88 -109.61
C THR A 156 -48.33 106.30 -109.58
N ASP A 157 -46.97 106.46 -109.60
CA ASP A 157 -46.11 107.49 -110.32
C ASP A 157 -44.71 107.79 -109.67
N ILE A 158 -43.65 106.95 -109.86
CA ILE A 158 -42.31 107.13 -109.20
C ILE A 158 -41.06 106.84 -110.09
N SER A 159 -41.19 106.26 -111.28
CA SER A 159 -40.08 105.53 -111.98
C SER A 159 -38.81 106.31 -112.36
N GLY A 160 -38.85 107.65 -112.45
CA GLY A 160 -37.69 108.44 -112.89
C GLY A 160 -36.49 108.41 -111.94
N LEU A 161 -36.73 108.27 -110.63
CA LEU A 161 -35.67 108.28 -109.60
C LEU A 161 -34.85 106.98 -109.61
N GLU A 162 -35.44 105.89 -110.08
CA GLU A 162 -34.85 104.54 -110.09
C GLU A 162 -33.64 104.45 -111.05
N ALA A 163 -33.64 105.23 -112.13
CA ALA A 163 -32.59 105.23 -113.15
C ALA A 163 -31.27 105.86 -112.67
N THR A 164 -31.31 107.07 -112.10
CA THR A 164 -30.10 107.76 -111.60
C THR A 164 -29.40 106.99 -110.48
N VAL A 165 -30.19 106.29 -109.65
CA VAL A 165 -29.67 105.43 -108.58
C VAL A 165 -28.86 104.25 -109.14
N ALA A 166 -29.14 103.76 -110.35
CA ALA A 166 -28.43 102.61 -110.94
C ALA A 166 -27.02 102.95 -111.44
N GLU A 167 -26.82 104.15 -111.99
CA GLU A 167 -25.54 104.57 -112.58
C GLU A 167 -24.47 104.81 -111.50
N LEU A 168 -24.83 105.55 -110.44
CA LEU A 168 -23.98 105.79 -109.27
C LEU A 168 -23.56 104.48 -108.58
N LYS A 169 -24.46 103.49 -108.56
CA LYS A 169 -24.24 102.14 -108.01
C LYS A 169 -23.11 101.38 -108.73
N THR A 170 -22.93 101.64 -110.03
CA THR A 170 -21.97 100.94 -110.88
C THR A 170 -20.54 101.44 -110.66
N SER A 171 -20.34 102.76 -110.59
CA SER A 171 -19.01 103.35 -110.32
C SER A 171 -18.51 103.00 -108.91
N LEU A 172 -19.41 102.96 -107.92
CA LEU A 172 -19.10 102.51 -106.56
C LEU A 172 -18.66 101.04 -106.53
N ALA A 173 -19.31 100.18 -107.32
CA ALA A 173 -18.91 98.78 -107.45
C ALA A 173 -17.51 98.62 -108.06
N ALA A 174 -17.14 99.40 -109.08
CA ALA A 174 -15.81 99.32 -109.69
C ALA A 174 -14.70 99.71 -108.69
N ALA A 175 -14.86 100.82 -107.95
CA ALA A 175 -13.90 101.24 -106.93
C ALA A 175 -13.72 100.17 -105.82
N SER A 176 -14.78 99.42 -105.48
CA SER A 176 -14.72 98.34 -104.49
C SER A 176 -13.99 97.06 -104.95
N THR A 177 -13.51 97.00 -106.20
CA THR A 177 -12.91 95.77 -106.79
C THR A 177 -11.45 95.89 -107.22
N SER A 178 -10.74 96.98 -106.85
CA SER A 178 -9.30 97.08 -107.10
C SER A 178 -8.53 95.94 -106.40
N ALA A 179 -7.63 95.28 -107.13
CA ALA A 179 -6.84 94.16 -106.63
C ALA A 179 -6.00 94.52 -105.38
N GLU A 180 -5.58 95.78 -105.25
CA GLU A 180 -4.86 96.30 -104.09
C GLU A 180 -5.72 96.28 -102.82
N ILE A 181 -7.02 96.63 -102.92
CA ILE A 181 -7.95 96.57 -101.78
C ILE A 181 -8.16 95.12 -101.35
N THR A 182 -8.31 94.19 -102.30
CA THR A 182 -8.43 92.76 -102.01
C THR A 182 -7.18 92.19 -101.34
N ALA A 183 -5.99 92.56 -101.82
CA ALA A 183 -4.71 92.12 -101.23
C ALA A 183 -4.53 92.66 -99.80
N LEU A 184 -4.74 93.96 -99.58
CA LEU A 184 -4.67 94.58 -98.25
C LEU A 184 -5.73 94.00 -97.30
N THR A 185 -6.93 93.68 -97.79
CA THR A 185 -7.97 93.01 -96.98
C THR A 185 -7.55 91.60 -96.58
N ALA A 186 -6.92 90.84 -97.48
CA ALA A 186 -6.42 89.49 -97.18
C ALA A 186 -5.23 89.51 -96.20
N GLU A 187 -4.30 90.45 -96.36
CA GLU A 187 -3.15 90.61 -95.46
C GLU A 187 -3.58 91.11 -94.08
N LEU A 188 -4.55 92.05 -94.02
CA LEU A 188 -5.19 92.47 -92.78
C LEU A 188 -5.91 91.32 -92.08
N ALA A 189 -6.67 90.50 -92.80
CA ALA A 189 -7.34 89.33 -92.23
C ALA A 189 -6.34 88.27 -91.72
N ALA A 190 -5.21 88.06 -92.41
CA ALA A 190 -4.15 87.16 -91.95
C ALA A 190 -3.45 87.72 -90.69
N ALA A 191 -3.21 89.03 -90.63
CA ALA A 191 -2.69 89.71 -89.44
C ALA A 191 -3.67 89.66 -88.26
N GLU A 192 -4.97 89.85 -88.52
CA GLU A 192 -6.04 89.76 -87.52
C GLU A 192 -6.17 88.34 -86.96
N VAL A 193 -6.12 87.30 -87.80
CA VAL A 193 -6.09 85.90 -87.36
C VAL A 193 -4.83 85.59 -86.53
N THR A 194 -3.67 86.09 -86.95
CA THR A 194 -2.40 85.91 -86.22
C THR A 194 -2.43 86.62 -84.87
N LEU A 195 -2.97 87.84 -84.82
CA LEU A 195 -3.15 88.61 -83.59
C LEU A 195 -4.17 87.94 -82.67
N ALA A 196 -5.30 87.46 -83.19
CA ALA A 196 -6.31 86.73 -82.42
C ALA A 196 -5.73 85.44 -81.83
N ALA A 197 -4.92 84.69 -82.59
CA ALA A 197 -4.22 83.51 -82.09
C ALA A 197 -3.20 83.85 -81.01
N ALA A 198 -2.42 84.93 -81.17
CA ALA A 198 -1.48 85.41 -80.17
C ALA A 198 -2.19 85.91 -78.89
N VAL A 199 -3.31 86.63 -79.02
CA VAL A 199 -4.15 87.07 -77.91
C VAL A 199 -4.79 85.88 -77.19
N ALA A 200 -5.27 84.86 -77.92
CA ALA A 200 -5.83 83.65 -77.32
C ALA A 200 -4.75 82.80 -76.60
N ALA A 201 -3.55 82.66 -77.19
CA ALA A 201 -2.42 82.01 -76.56
C ALA A 201 -1.97 82.76 -75.29
N ASN A 202 -1.89 84.09 -75.34
CA ASN A 202 -1.57 84.92 -74.19
C ASN A 202 -2.66 84.87 -73.11
N ALA A 203 -3.94 84.87 -73.49
CA ALA A 203 -5.06 84.69 -72.55
C ALA A 203 -5.01 83.30 -71.87
N THR A 204 -4.64 82.26 -72.63
CA THR A 204 -4.43 80.91 -72.08
C THR A 204 -3.24 80.87 -71.12
N ALA A 205 -2.12 81.52 -71.47
CA ALA A 205 -0.95 81.63 -70.61
C ALA A 205 -1.25 82.45 -69.33
N VAL A 206 -2.00 83.55 -69.44
CA VAL A 206 -2.47 84.34 -68.28
C VAL A 206 -3.43 83.53 -67.40
N ALA A 207 -4.32 82.72 -67.97
CA ALA A 207 -5.19 81.83 -67.21
C ALA A 207 -4.41 80.72 -66.49
N GLY A 208 -3.40 80.14 -67.16
CA GLY A 208 -2.42 79.22 -66.56
C GLY A 208 -1.70 79.87 -65.38
N ASN A 209 -1.03 81.00 -65.61
CA ASN A 209 -0.34 81.76 -64.58
C ASN A 209 -1.27 82.17 -63.43
N THR A 210 -2.54 82.53 -63.70
CA THR A 210 -3.53 82.84 -62.66
C THR A 210 -3.86 81.60 -61.80
N THR A 211 -3.96 80.42 -62.44
CA THR A 211 -4.18 79.15 -61.75
C THR A 211 -2.96 78.77 -60.91
N ASP A 212 -1.75 78.90 -61.46
CA ASP A 212 -0.49 78.63 -60.76
C ASP A 212 -0.27 79.60 -59.58
N ILE A 213 -0.61 80.88 -59.75
CA ILE A 213 -0.57 81.89 -58.66
C ILE A 213 -1.60 81.55 -57.58
N ALA A 214 -2.80 81.09 -57.93
CA ALA A 214 -3.81 80.66 -56.95
C ALA A 214 -3.39 79.37 -56.21
N ALA A 215 -2.76 78.41 -56.91
CA ALA A 215 -2.21 77.21 -56.31
C ALA A 215 -1.00 77.52 -55.41
N LEU A 216 -0.13 78.45 -55.81
CA LEU A 216 0.98 78.95 -55.01
C LEU A 216 0.50 79.72 -53.78
N ALA A 217 -0.54 80.57 -53.91
CA ALA A 217 -1.16 81.26 -52.79
C ALA A 217 -1.75 80.27 -51.77
N THR A 218 -2.50 79.27 -52.25
CA THR A 218 -3.01 78.16 -51.41
C THR A 218 -1.87 77.41 -50.72
N SER A 219 -0.76 77.16 -51.44
CA SER A 219 0.41 76.49 -50.89
C SER A 219 1.16 77.35 -49.87
N LEU A 220 1.21 78.66 -50.05
CA LEU A 220 1.76 79.62 -49.09
C LEU A 220 0.87 79.75 -47.85
N GLU A 221 -0.45 79.73 -48.01
CA GLU A 221 -1.41 79.75 -46.90
C GLU A 221 -1.32 78.45 -46.09
N ALA A 222 -1.26 77.29 -46.75
CA ALA A 222 -1.00 75.99 -46.12
C ALA A 222 0.37 75.96 -45.42
N LEU A 223 1.43 76.46 -46.05
CA LEU A 223 2.76 76.58 -45.43
C LEU A 223 2.75 77.54 -44.24
N THR A 224 2.00 78.64 -44.32
CA THR A 224 1.82 79.60 -43.21
C THR A 224 1.07 78.95 -42.06
N ALA A 225 0.03 78.16 -42.33
CA ALA A 225 -0.66 77.35 -41.33
C ALA A 225 0.27 76.30 -40.71
N THR A 226 1.04 75.55 -41.50
CA THR A 226 2.05 74.59 -40.99
C THR A 226 3.14 75.29 -40.16
N ILE A 227 3.58 76.49 -40.55
CA ILE A 227 4.53 77.30 -39.76
C ILE A 227 3.87 77.76 -38.46
N ALA A 228 2.61 78.18 -38.47
CA ALA A 228 1.87 78.58 -37.26
C ALA A 228 1.64 77.38 -36.32
N GLU A 229 1.32 76.20 -36.85
CA GLU A 229 1.21 74.95 -36.09
C GLU A 229 2.56 74.49 -35.51
N LEU A 230 3.66 74.61 -36.29
CA LEU A 230 5.01 74.33 -35.79
C LEU A 230 5.45 75.36 -34.74
N GLN A 231 5.10 76.65 -34.90
CA GLN A 231 5.36 77.69 -33.92
C GLN A 231 4.55 77.47 -32.63
N ALA A 232 3.27 77.08 -32.74
CA ALA A 232 2.45 76.72 -31.60
C ALA A 232 2.98 75.46 -30.90
N SER A 233 3.34 74.43 -31.66
CA SER A 233 3.92 73.19 -31.14
C SER A 233 5.28 73.44 -30.48
N LEU A 234 6.12 74.31 -31.04
CA LEU A 234 7.41 74.71 -30.47
C LEU A 234 7.24 75.65 -29.26
N ALA A 235 6.15 76.41 -29.18
CA ALA A 235 5.80 77.18 -28.00
C ALA A 235 5.26 76.30 -26.85
N THR A 236 4.74 75.10 -27.16
CA THR A 236 4.33 74.09 -26.16
C THR A 236 5.38 73.01 -25.89
N VAL A 237 6.40 72.87 -26.75
CA VAL A 237 7.54 71.97 -26.52
C VAL A 237 8.64 72.77 -25.84
N SER A 238 8.84 72.51 -24.54
CA SER A 238 9.88 73.15 -23.73
C SER A 238 9.62 74.65 -23.47
N THR A 239 8.46 74.95 -22.89
CA THR A 239 8.27 76.23 -22.19
C THR A 239 9.33 76.41 -21.09
N THR A 240 9.68 77.66 -20.75
CA THR A 240 10.51 77.93 -19.56
C THR A 240 9.90 77.30 -18.30
N ALA A 241 8.57 77.24 -18.19
CA ALA A 241 7.89 76.57 -17.08
C ALA A 241 8.11 75.05 -17.03
N GLU A 242 8.21 74.34 -18.16
CA GLU A 242 8.52 72.91 -18.20
C GLU A 242 10.00 72.64 -17.94
N VAL A 243 10.90 73.51 -18.43
CA VAL A 243 12.34 73.42 -18.13
C VAL A 243 12.60 73.74 -16.67
N ASP A 244 11.93 74.75 -16.11
CA ASP A 244 11.97 75.08 -14.68
C ASP A 244 11.31 73.98 -13.85
N ALA A 245 10.23 73.35 -14.31
CA ALA A 245 9.62 72.19 -13.65
C ALA A 245 10.54 70.96 -13.69
N LEU A 246 11.26 70.73 -14.79
CA LEU A 246 12.26 69.66 -14.89
C LEU A 246 13.50 69.98 -14.06
N ALA A 247 13.96 71.23 -14.02
CA ALA A 247 15.05 71.68 -13.17
C ALA A 247 14.67 71.66 -11.68
N ALA A 248 13.44 72.00 -11.33
CA ALA A 248 12.89 71.85 -9.99
C ALA A 248 12.67 70.38 -9.62
N SER A 249 12.25 69.53 -10.56
CA SER A 249 12.15 68.07 -10.35
C SER A 249 13.53 67.43 -10.23
N LEU A 250 14.54 67.94 -10.95
CA LEU A 250 15.93 67.52 -10.81
C LEU A 250 16.54 68.02 -9.51
N ALA A 251 16.27 69.26 -9.10
CA ALA A 251 16.69 69.80 -7.82
C ALA A 251 15.99 69.10 -6.65
N ALA A 252 14.72 68.72 -6.80
CA ALA A 252 13.98 67.89 -5.86
C ALA A 252 14.57 66.47 -5.84
N ALA A 253 14.81 65.83 -6.98
CA ALA A 253 15.46 64.52 -7.03
C ALA A 253 16.91 64.54 -6.50
N GLN A 254 17.64 65.65 -6.65
CA GLN A 254 18.96 65.89 -6.06
C GLN A 254 18.87 66.14 -4.56
N ALA A 255 17.85 66.85 -4.08
CA ALA A 255 17.56 67.03 -2.66
C ALA A 255 17.11 65.71 -2.02
N ASP A 256 16.27 64.93 -2.69
CA ASP A 256 15.86 63.58 -2.30
C ASP A 256 17.05 62.64 -2.30
N LEU A 257 17.92 62.66 -3.32
CA LEU A 257 19.15 61.87 -3.33
C LEU A 257 20.12 62.31 -2.21
N THR A 258 20.24 63.60 -1.94
CA THR A 258 21.06 64.14 -0.83
C THR A 258 20.47 63.75 0.52
N ALA A 259 19.14 63.78 0.67
CA ALA A 259 18.41 63.35 1.85
C ALA A 259 18.51 61.83 2.02
N ILE A 260 18.45 61.05 0.95
CA ILE A 260 18.68 59.59 0.94
C ILE A 260 20.12 59.32 1.37
N ILE A 261 21.13 59.97 0.79
CA ILE A 261 22.55 59.79 1.18
C ILE A 261 22.80 60.23 2.63
N ALA A 262 22.13 61.29 3.11
CA ALA A 262 22.24 61.75 4.50
C ALA A 262 21.46 60.88 5.49
N SER A 263 20.37 60.23 5.05
CA SER A 263 19.55 59.27 5.81
C SER A 263 19.90 57.80 5.53
N SER A 264 20.93 57.54 4.71
CA SER A 264 21.51 56.22 4.50
C SER A 264 22.00 55.72 5.84
N ASN A 265 21.20 54.82 6.43
CA ASN A 265 21.38 54.29 7.77
C ASN A 265 22.49 53.23 7.85
N PHE A 266 23.42 53.27 6.89
CA PHE A 266 24.50 52.32 6.67
C PHE A 266 25.85 52.92 7.08
N TYR A 267 26.62 52.16 7.85
CA TYR A 267 28.02 52.43 8.16
C TYR A 267 28.89 51.34 7.54
N GLU A 268 29.85 51.76 6.71
CA GLU A 268 30.55 50.90 5.73
C GLU A 268 31.93 50.39 6.20
N ALA A 269 32.24 50.54 7.49
CA ALA A 269 33.51 50.16 8.10
C ALA A 269 33.28 49.51 9.46
N ASP A 270 34.32 48.91 10.04
CA ASP A 270 34.24 48.35 11.40
C ASP A 270 33.97 49.47 12.41
N LEU A 271 33.04 49.23 13.34
CA LEU A 271 32.75 50.14 14.44
C LEU A 271 33.27 49.54 15.75
N THR A 272 34.36 50.09 16.27
CA THR A 272 34.92 49.70 17.58
C THR A 272 34.61 50.77 18.63
N VAL A 273 34.05 50.35 19.76
CA VAL A 273 33.72 51.17 20.92
C VAL A 273 34.33 50.54 22.18
N ASN A 274 35.51 50.99 22.56
CA ASN A 274 36.30 50.46 23.69
C ASN A 274 36.82 51.54 24.65
N THR A 275 36.55 52.82 24.34
CA THR A 275 36.87 54.00 25.16
C THR A 275 35.75 55.04 25.06
N VAL A 276 35.70 55.99 26.01
CA VAL A 276 34.76 57.13 25.99
C VAL A 276 34.82 57.90 24.66
N ALA A 277 36.03 58.15 24.12
CA ALA A 277 36.20 58.84 22.85
C ALA A 277 35.58 58.08 21.66
N THR A 278 35.71 56.75 21.62
CA THR A 278 35.07 55.93 20.59
C THR A 278 33.55 55.85 20.74
N LEU A 279 33.03 55.92 21.98
CA LEU A 279 31.59 55.99 22.24
C LEU A 279 30.99 57.34 21.80
N ASP A 280 31.70 58.45 22.06
CA ASP A 280 31.30 59.78 21.57
C ASP A 280 31.34 59.85 20.03
N PHE A 281 32.32 59.21 19.38
CA PHE A 281 32.34 59.06 17.92
C PHE A 281 31.13 58.25 17.41
N ALA A 282 30.88 57.06 17.98
CA ALA A 282 29.75 56.22 17.61
C ALA A 282 28.39 56.91 17.83
N THR A 283 28.28 57.74 18.86
CA THR A 283 27.09 58.57 19.13
C THR A 283 26.88 59.63 18.03
N GLN A 284 27.95 60.27 17.55
CA GLN A 284 27.90 61.26 16.46
C GLN A 284 27.53 60.65 15.09
N LEU A 285 27.74 59.35 14.87
CA LEU A 285 27.25 58.65 13.67
C LEU A 285 25.71 58.61 13.57
N GLY A 286 24.99 58.96 14.65
CA GLY A 286 23.57 59.29 14.59
C GLY A 286 22.71 58.08 14.25
N ASN A 287 22.13 58.05 13.04
CA ASN A 287 21.31 56.94 12.54
C ASN A 287 22.08 55.99 11.60
N LYS A 288 23.35 56.29 11.27
CA LYS A 288 24.19 55.42 10.41
C LYS A 288 24.57 54.10 11.09
N VAL A 289 24.44 54.02 12.41
CA VAL A 289 24.69 52.82 13.21
C VAL A 289 23.51 51.84 13.23
N GLN A 290 22.40 52.12 12.53
CA GLN A 290 21.27 51.16 12.49
C GLN A 290 21.61 49.93 11.64
N PHE A 291 22.37 50.09 10.56
CA PHE A 291 22.83 48.99 9.71
C PHE A 291 24.35 49.11 9.53
N LEU A 292 25.10 48.07 9.87
CA LEU A 292 26.55 48.02 9.65
C LEU A 292 26.87 46.97 8.59
N SER A 293 27.67 47.30 7.57
CA SER A 293 28.08 46.33 6.54
C SER A 293 29.34 45.53 6.93
N LYS A 294 29.89 45.81 8.11
CA LYS A 294 31.12 45.27 8.71
C LYS A 294 30.93 45.03 10.22
N ASP A 295 32.01 44.80 10.95
CA ASP A 295 31.95 44.31 12.32
C ASP A 295 31.59 45.41 13.34
N LEU A 296 30.94 45.02 14.43
CA LEU A 296 30.65 45.87 15.59
C LEU A 296 31.32 45.28 16.82
N THR A 297 32.32 45.97 17.37
CA THR A 297 32.98 45.59 18.62
C THR A 297 32.69 46.61 19.71
N ILE A 298 32.14 46.16 20.84
CA ILE A 298 31.86 46.96 22.03
C ILE A 298 32.52 46.31 23.26
N THR A 299 33.34 47.09 23.96
CA THR A 299 33.91 46.74 25.26
C THR A 299 33.50 47.81 26.25
N GLN A 300 32.52 47.52 27.11
CA GLN A 300 32.04 48.46 28.12
C GLN A 300 33.07 48.56 29.26
N THR A 301 33.51 49.79 29.55
CA THR A 301 34.34 50.10 30.73
C THR A 301 33.54 50.91 31.76
N GLU A 302 34.04 51.01 32.99
CA GLU A 302 33.37 51.76 34.08
C GLU A 302 33.22 53.26 33.76
N ASP A 303 34.15 53.84 33.00
CA ASP A 303 34.14 55.27 32.62
C ASP A 303 33.14 55.61 31.49
N MET A 304 32.48 54.63 30.87
CA MET A 304 31.53 54.87 29.79
C MET A 304 30.16 55.35 30.28
N ASP A 305 29.67 56.40 29.64
CA ASP A 305 28.28 56.87 29.78
C ASP A 305 27.30 55.79 29.30
N VAL A 306 26.56 55.21 30.26
CA VAL A 306 25.62 54.10 30.00
C VAL A 306 24.39 54.54 29.21
N ASP A 307 23.97 55.81 29.31
CA ASP A 307 22.82 56.31 28.55
C ASP A 307 23.20 56.46 27.06
N LYS A 308 24.42 56.96 26.77
CA LYS A 308 24.98 56.95 25.41
C LYS A 308 25.15 55.54 24.86
N LEU A 309 25.70 54.61 25.65
CA LEU A 309 25.90 53.23 25.21
C LEU A 309 24.58 52.51 24.96
N THR A 310 23.58 52.71 25.83
CA THR A 310 22.22 52.18 25.66
C THR A 310 21.56 52.77 24.42
N ALA A 311 21.71 54.09 24.17
CA ALA A 311 21.19 54.74 22.98
C ALA A 311 21.87 54.24 21.68
N LEU A 312 23.17 53.91 21.73
CA LEU A 312 23.89 53.27 20.62
C LEU A 312 23.36 51.86 20.35
N MET A 313 23.39 50.97 21.35
CA MET A 313 22.95 49.56 21.20
C MET A 313 21.46 49.44 20.85
N SER A 314 20.63 50.38 21.32
CA SER A 314 19.21 50.45 20.95
C SER A 314 18.96 50.89 19.52
N LYS A 315 19.93 51.54 18.86
CA LYS A 315 19.81 51.92 17.43
C LYS A 315 20.23 50.80 16.50
N VAL A 316 21.19 49.95 16.87
CA VAL A 316 21.67 48.87 16.00
C VAL A 316 20.50 47.91 15.70
N ARG A 317 20.21 47.72 14.41
CA ARG A 317 19.17 46.83 13.91
C ARG A 317 19.75 45.60 13.22
N ASN A 318 20.80 45.76 12.43
CA ASN A 318 21.44 44.63 11.75
C ASN A 318 22.92 44.91 11.51
N VAL A 319 23.73 43.86 11.58
CA VAL A 319 25.17 43.89 11.35
C VAL A 319 25.48 42.77 10.36
N SER A 320 26.07 43.09 9.21
CA SER A 320 26.43 42.08 8.20
C SER A 320 27.69 41.29 8.60
N GLY A 321 28.57 41.91 9.40
CA GLY A 321 29.72 41.28 10.04
C GLY A 321 29.42 40.79 11.46
N ASP A 322 30.47 40.58 12.24
CA ASP A 322 30.39 40.03 13.58
C ASP A 322 30.02 41.11 14.62
N VAL A 323 29.20 40.74 15.60
CA VAL A 323 28.88 41.55 16.78
C VAL A 323 29.61 40.98 18.00
N ILE A 324 30.58 41.72 18.51
CA ILE A 324 31.30 41.39 19.76
C ILE A 324 30.87 42.42 20.81
N TYR A 325 30.26 41.95 21.91
CA TYR A 325 29.97 42.77 23.09
C TYR A 325 30.57 42.13 24.33
N SER A 326 31.22 42.94 25.15
CA SER A 326 31.86 42.51 26.41
C SER A 326 31.63 43.53 27.53
N SER A 327 31.10 43.06 28.65
CA SER A 327 30.91 43.85 29.88
C SER A 327 31.06 42.96 31.12
N SER A 328 32.31 42.78 31.58
CA SER A 328 32.70 41.85 32.65
C SER A 328 32.77 42.47 34.05
N ALA A 329 32.68 43.80 34.18
CA ALA A 329 32.65 44.48 35.47
C ALA A 329 31.29 44.26 36.15
N THR A 330 31.27 43.80 37.41
CA THR A 330 30.02 43.50 38.16
C THR A 330 29.28 44.77 38.65
N THR A 331 29.97 45.90 38.63
CA THR A 331 29.56 47.21 39.13
C THR A 331 28.82 48.07 38.11
N THR A 332 28.95 47.77 36.80
CA THR A 332 28.41 48.60 35.72
C THR A 332 26.96 48.26 35.39
N THR A 333 26.11 49.28 35.19
CA THR A 333 24.80 49.10 34.56
C THR A 333 24.98 48.62 33.12
N LYS A 334 24.27 47.54 32.75
CA LYS A 334 24.44 46.86 31.46
C LYS A 334 23.49 47.41 30.41
N ALA A 335 24.01 47.63 29.19
CA ALA A 335 23.20 47.99 28.02
C ALA A 335 22.77 46.72 27.25
N SER A 336 21.70 46.82 26.45
CA SER A 336 21.15 45.68 25.69
C SER A 336 20.81 46.07 24.24
N PHE A 337 20.98 45.11 23.33
CA PHE A 337 20.55 45.21 21.94
C PHE A 337 19.04 44.94 21.81
N VAL A 338 18.22 45.94 22.14
CA VAL A 338 16.75 45.79 22.11
C VAL A 338 16.14 45.71 20.70
N ASN A 339 16.86 46.19 19.67
CA ASN A 339 16.39 46.27 18.29
C ASN A 339 17.20 45.47 17.26
N LEU A 340 18.30 44.81 17.67
CA LEU A 340 19.11 43.97 16.78
C LEU A 340 18.30 42.77 16.33
N THR A 341 18.05 42.63 15.03
CA THR A 341 17.32 41.50 14.42
C THR A 341 18.24 40.45 13.83
N GLY A 342 19.49 40.81 13.49
CA GLY A 342 20.48 39.80 13.11
C GLY A 342 21.91 40.32 12.99
N ALA A 343 22.85 39.37 13.02
CA ALA A 343 24.29 39.59 12.96
C ALA A 343 24.96 38.50 12.09
N GLY A 344 26.15 38.78 11.53
CA GLY A 344 26.97 37.77 10.84
C GLY A 344 27.34 36.64 11.81
N SER A 345 27.98 36.99 12.92
CA SER A 345 28.07 36.16 14.15
C SER A 345 27.83 37.06 15.37
N MET A 346 27.62 36.47 16.55
CA MET A 346 27.48 37.23 17.79
C MET A 346 28.25 36.58 18.94
N THR A 347 29.15 37.33 19.56
CA THR A 347 29.80 37.00 20.85
C THR A 347 29.34 38.00 21.90
N PHE A 348 28.59 37.54 22.91
CA PHE A 348 27.99 38.38 23.94
C PHE A 348 28.43 37.93 25.34
N THR A 349 29.32 38.69 25.96
CA THR A 349 29.85 38.41 27.31
C THR A 349 29.36 39.46 28.29
N GLN A 350 28.63 39.05 29.33
CA GLN A 350 28.01 39.97 30.28
C GLN A 350 27.90 39.38 31.69
N ASP A 351 28.24 40.20 32.70
CA ASP A 351 27.82 39.95 34.08
C ASP A 351 26.34 40.32 34.30
N GLY A 352 25.62 39.49 35.05
CA GLY A 352 24.18 39.63 35.27
C GLY A 352 23.33 39.00 34.15
N ASP A 353 22.05 39.36 34.09
CA ASP A 353 21.07 38.79 33.14
C ASP A 353 21.36 39.13 31.68
N ILE A 354 21.00 38.21 30.77
CA ILE A 354 21.25 38.33 29.32
C ILE A 354 19.90 38.30 28.57
N SER A 355 19.61 39.35 27.81
CA SER A 355 18.41 39.42 26.97
C SER A 355 18.69 40.06 25.61
N LEU A 356 18.28 39.37 24.54
CA LEU A 356 18.36 39.81 23.15
C LEU A 356 16.96 39.75 22.51
N PRO A 357 16.03 40.65 22.91
CA PRO A 357 14.58 40.48 22.70
C PRO A 357 14.09 40.63 21.25
N SER A 358 14.96 41.03 20.33
CA SER A 358 14.65 41.22 18.91
C SER A 358 15.48 40.36 17.96
N LEU A 359 16.50 39.65 18.45
CA LEU A 359 17.40 38.84 17.62
C LEU A 359 16.61 37.70 16.99
N GLN A 360 16.65 37.59 15.66
CA GLN A 360 15.92 36.59 14.88
C GLN A 360 16.85 35.62 14.17
N THR A 361 17.93 36.11 13.57
CA THR A 361 18.88 35.29 12.82
C THR A 361 20.33 35.66 13.15
N VAL A 362 21.21 34.67 13.17
CA VAL A 362 22.65 34.85 13.37
C VAL A 362 23.42 33.72 12.66
N GLY A 363 24.71 33.90 12.40
CA GLY A 363 25.63 32.79 12.12
C GLY A 363 25.96 32.02 13.40
N ALA A 364 27.18 32.19 13.91
CA ALA A 364 27.57 31.60 15.20
C ALA A 364 27.07 32.47 16.37
N LEU A 365 26.60 31.84 17.45
CA LEU A 365 26.16 32.54 18.66
C LEU A 365 26.92 32.03 19.88
N SER A 366 27.77 32.88 20.46
CA SER A 366 28.44 32.65 21.74
C SER A 366 27.86 33.59 22.79
N ILE A 367 27.31 33.06 23.89
CA ILE A 367 26.98 33.87 25.07
C ILE A 367 27.76 33.35 26.28
N THR A 368 28.41 34.27 26.98
CA THR A 368 29.15 33.99 28.22
C THR A 368 28.58 34.82 29.34
N GLY A 369 27.99 34.15 30.33
CA GLY A 369 27.47 34.78 31.54
C GLY A 369 28.49 34.86 32.66
N SER A 370 27.98 34.77 33.88
CA SER A 370 28.66 34.98 35.15
C SER A 370 27.96 34.20 36.27
N LEU A 371 28.53 34.19 37.47
CA LEU A 371 27.83 33.70 38.66
C LEU A 371 26.56 34.52 39.01
N ASN A 372 26.44 35.74 38.47
CA ASN A 372 25.28 36.62 38.65
C ASN A 372 24.22 36.48 37.53
N THR A 373 24.47 35.67 36.50
CA THR A 373 23.54 35.48 35.37
C THR A 373 22.43 34.53 35.78
N MET A 374 21.25 35.07 36.11
CA MET A 374 20.08 34.30 36.52
C MET A 374 19.21 33.90 35.32
N THR A 375 19.20 34.72 34.26
CA THR A 375 18.33 34.53 33.09
C THR A 375 19.08 34.72 31.76
N VAL A 376 18.72 33.90 30.76
CA VAL A 376 19.10 34.07 29.36
C VAL A 376 17.83 34.02 28.49
N SER A 377 17.57 35.08 27.74
CA SER A 377 16.31 35.27 27.01
C SER A 377 16.55 35.64 25.53
N LEU A 378 16.16 34.72 24.64
CA LEU A 378 16.28 34.77 23.17
C LEU A 378 14.89 34.57 22.50
N PRO A 379 13.87 35.38 22.85
CA PRO A 379 12.45 35.07 22.57
C PRO A 379 12.04 35.14 21.10
N LYS A 380 12.92 35.61 20.21
CA LYS A 380 12.65 35.74 18.77
C LYS A 380 13.65 35.00 17.88
N LEU A 381 14.65 34.31 18.44
CA LEU A 381 15.69 33.64 17.66
C LEU A 381 15.10 32.43 16.96
N THR A 382 15.05 32.46 15.62
CA THR A 382 14.45 31.41 14.79
C THR A 382 15.49 30.50 14.12
N SER A 383 16.69 31.01 13.87
CA SER A 383 17.83 30.25 13.33
C SER A 383 19.22 30.80 13.73
N ALA A 384 20.20 29.90 13.79
CA ALA A 384 21.62 30.20 14.01
C ALA A 384 22.46 29.29 13.09
N THR A 385 22.95 29.82 11.96
CA THR A 385 23.48 29.01 10.83
C THR A 385 24.87 28.41 11.07
N ALA A 386 25.49 28.70 12.20
CA ALA A 386 26.70 28.03 12.69
C ALA A 386 26.57 27.72 14.18
N ALA A 387 27.53 26.97 14.73
CA ALA A 387 27.49 26.45 16.09
C ALA A 387 27.16 27.52 17.16
N MET A 388 26.37 27.11 18.16
CA MET A 388 26.10 27.91 19.35
C MET A 388 27.01 27.49 20.51
N THR A 389 27.30 28.41 21.42
CA THR A 389 28.13 28.16 22.61
C THR A 389 27.59 28.95 23.79
N PHE A 390 27.28 28.25 24.89
CA PHE A 390 26.72 28.84 26.09
C PHE A 390 27.64 28.55 27.28
N SER A 391 28.24 29.58 27.86
CA SER A 391 29.32 29.46 28.86
C SER A 391 29.00 30.23 30.14
N ALA A 392 29.48 29.70 31.28
CA ALA A 392 29.31 30.30 32.61
C ALA A 392 27.85 30.61 33.01
N LEU A 393 26.89 29.75 32.59
CA LEU A 393 25.46 29.90 32.90
C LEU A 393 24.97 29.00 34.06
N THR A 394 25.84 28.30 34.78
CA THR A 394 25.50 27.27 35.80
C THR A 394 24.80 27.79 37.08
N LYS A 395 24.40 29.06 37.08
CA LYS A 395 23.56 29.72 38.11
C LYS A 395 22.26 30.28 37.54
N ALA A 396 22.06 30.19 36.22
CA ALA A 396 20.83 30.63 35.59
C ALA A 396 19.67 29.70 35.98
N THR A 397 18.54 30.30 36.37
CA THR A 397 17.30 29.58 36.64
C THR A 397 16.44 29.46 35.37
N THR A 398 16.68 30.27 34.34
CA THR A 398 15.95 30.19 33.07
C THR A 398 16.84 30.40 31.85
N PHE A 399 16.69 29.52 30.86
CA PHE A 399 17.17 29.71 29.48
C PHE A 399 15.98 29.58 28.53
N SER A 400 15.69 30.60 27.73
CA SER A 400 14.49 30.64 26.88
C SER A 400 14.85 30.98 25.43
N MET A 401 14.59 30.03 24.53
CA MET A 401 14.75 30.16 23.08
C MET A 401 13.53 29.52 22.35
N PRO A 402 12.29 29.95 22.66
CA PRO A 402 11.05 29.21 22.36
C PRO A 402 10.71 29.08 20.89
N VAL A 403 11.19 29.99 20.03
CA VAL A 403 10.81 30.05 18.61
C VAL A 403 11.90 29.57 17.66
N MET A 404 12.98 28.96 18.17
CA MET A 404 14.01 28.35 17.35
C MET A 404 13.43 27.18 16.59
N VAL A 405 13.52 27.18 15.25
CA VAL A 405 12.94 26.11 14.42
C VAL A 405 14.01 25.17 13.87
N ASN A 406 15.11 25.73 13.35
CA ASN A 406 16.13 24.97 12.63
C ASN A 406 17.56 25.28 13.11
N HIS A 407 18.30 24.24 13.48
CA HIS A 407 19.72 24.26 13.85
C HIS A 407 20.34 22.89 13.58
N ASP A 408 21.48 22.90 12.89
CA ASP A 408 22.18 21.70 12.36
C ASP A 408 23.48 21.42 13.14
N PHE A 409 23.54 21.81 14.41
CA PHE A 409 24.67 21.47 15.29
C PHE A 409 24.14 21.03 16.65
N ALA A 410 24.94 20.23 17.36
CA ALA A 410 24.65 19.83 18.72
C ALA A 410 24.47 21.06 19.64
N ILE A 411 23.40 21.05 20.44
CA ILE A 411 23.09 22.10 21.42
C ILE A 411 23.50 21.62 22.81
N SER A 412 24.30 22.41 23.52
CA SER A 412 24.66 22.16 24.92
C SER A 412 24.32 23.37 25.78
N VAL A 413 23.34 23.24 26.67
CA VAL A 413 22.87 24.31 27.56
C VAL A 413 22.98 23.83 29.01
N ALA A 414 23.99 24.34 29.72
CA ALA A 414 24.22 24.02 31.12
C ALA A 414 23.81 25.18 32.04
N ILE A 415 22.71 25.02 32.79
CA ILE A 415 22.20 26.01 33.75
C ILE A 415 22.12 25.41 35.16
N ASP A 416 21.43 26.06 36.11
CA ASP A 416 21.20 25.47 37.43
C ASP A 416 20.23 24.28 37.33
N LYS A 417 20.50 23.21 38.09
CA LYS A 417 19.72 21.98 38.08
C LYS A 417 18.26 22.11 38.50
N ALA A 418 17.87 23.21 39.15
CA ALA A 418 16.47 23.52 39.46
C ALA A 418 15.82 24.45 38.40
N GLY A 419 16.58 24.86 37.40
CA GLY A 419 16.15 25.79 36.35
C GLY A 419 15.36 25.15 35.22
N THR A 420 14.93 26.00 34.29
CA THR A 420 14.07 25.64 33.15
C THR A 420 14.72 26.01 31.81
N ILE A 421 14.72 25.07 30.86
CA ILE A 421 15.11 25.30 29.47
C ILE A 421 13.86 25.23 28.57
N ASP A 422 13.65 26.26 27.75
CA ASP A 422 12.53 26.35 26.81
C ASP A 422 13.02 26.38 25.36
N LEU A 423 12.68 25.31 24.63
CA LEU A 423 12.94 25.06 23.22
C LEU A 423 11.63 24.72 22.49
N SER A 424 10.52 25.39 22.85
CA SER A 424 9.15 25.02 22.46
C SER A 424 8.91 24.70 20.98
N ALA A 425 9.57 25.38 20.05
CA ALA A 425 9.44 25.19 18.60
C ALA A 425 10.59 24.36 17.95
N PHE A 426 11.58 23.91 18.72
CA PHE A 426 12.79 23.31 18.16
C PHE A 426 12.53 21.87 17.70
N THR A 427 12.70 21.63 16.39
CA THR A 427 12.29 20.37 15.76
C THR A 427 13.38 19.31 15.69
N ASN A 428 14.63 19.70 15.43
CA ASN A 428 15.76 18.80 15.11
C ASN A 428 15.42 17.69 14.07
N ALA A 429 14.60 18.02 13.07
CA ALA A 429 14.03 17.04 12.14
C ALA A 429 14.72 16.98 10.76
N THR A 430 15.32 18.09 10.32
CA THR A 430 15.88 18.29 8.97
C THR A 430 17.14 19.15 9.04
N ALA A 431 18.00 19.03 8.03
CA ALA A 431 19.10 19.97 7.82
C ALA A 431 18.61 21.29 7.17
N TYR A 432 19.45 22.33 7.24
CA TYR A 432 19.25 23.67 6.67
C TYR A 432 19.00 23.67 5.16
N ASP A 433 19.54 22.69 4.42
CA ASP A 433 19.31 22.51 2.99
C ASP A 433 17.98 21.78 2.67
N GLY A 434 17.22 21.42 3.70
CA GLY A 434 15.96 20.67 3.60
C GLY A 434 16.14 19.16 3.39
N THR A 435 17.37 18.64 3.43
CA THR A 435 17.62 17.20 3.36
C THR A 435 17.31 16.49 4.68
N ALA A 436 17.22 15.16 4.60
CA ALA A 436 17.11 14.30 5.78
C ALA A 436 18.46 14.23 6.53
N GLY A 437 18.75 15.28 7.29
CA GLY A 437 20.00 15.44 8.06
C GLY A 437 19.81 15.98 9.49
N GLY A 438 18.60 15.96 10.04
CA GLY A 438 18.36 16.23 11.46
C GLY A 438 18.67 15.02 12.35
N GLY A 439 18.89 15.26 13.65
CA GLY A 439 19.31 14.24 14.61
C GLY A 439 20.51 14.62 15.47
N GLU A 440 20.84 15.92 15.55
CA GLU A 440 21.95 16.44 16.35
C GLU A 440 21.76 16.18 17.85
N ALA A 441 22.86 16.13 18.61
CA ALA A 441 22.79 15.85 20.04
C ALA A 441 22.28 17.06 20.86
N LEU A 442 21.44 16.81 21.86
CA LEU A 442 20.99 17.80 22.84
C LEU A 442 21.53 17.43 24.24
N THR A 443 22.33 18.30 24.83
CA THR A 443 22.83 18.17 26.20
C THR A 443 22.27 19.28 27.07
N VAL A 444 21.64 18.92 28.20
CA VAL A 444 21.02 19.88 29.10
C VAL A 444 21.28 19.59 30.58
N THR A 445 21.55 20.64 31.36
CA THR A 445 21.62 20.59 32.83
C THR A 445 20.56 21.56 33.39
N ALA A 446 19.34 21.04 33.58
CA ALA A 446 18.17 21.79 34.05
C ALA A 446 17.10 20.81 34.56
N GLY A 447 16.34 21.23 35.57
CA GLY A 447 15.29 20.41 36.19
C GLY A 447 14.05 20.23 35.31
N THR A 448 13.83 21.14 34.35
CA THR A 448 12.72 21.11 33.38
C THR A 448 13.21 21.44 31.97
N LEU A 449 12.81 20.63 31.00
CA LEU A 449 13.01 20.86 29.57
C LEU A 449 11.65 20.92 28.85
N THR A 450 11.35 22.05 28.20
CA THR A 450 10.17 22.21 27.33
C THR A 450 10.60 22.06 25.87
N ALA A 451 10.40 20.87 25.29
CA ALA A 451 10.75 20.55 23.90
C ALA A 451 9.69 19.67 23.20
N PRO A 452 8.40 20.08 23.14
CA PRO A 452 7.29 19.24 22.72
C PRO A 452 7.28 18.86 21.23
N VAL A 453 8.08 19.52 20.38
CA VAL A 453 8.17 19.22 18.95
C VAL A 453 9.53 18.66 18.52
N TYR A 454 10.43 18.41 19.47
CA TYR A 454 11.73 17.82 19.22
C TYR A 454 11.58 16.38 18.73
N ALA A 455 12.13 16.08 17.55
CA ALA A 455 11.83 14.86 16.81
C ALA A 455 12.92 13.78 16.92
N LYS A 456 14.20 14.15 16.86
CA LYS A 456 15.31 13.19 16.69
C LYS A 456 16.57 13.61 17.43
N GLY A 457 17.54 12.70 17.51
CA GLY A 457 18.88 12.94 18.07
C GLY A 457 19.00 12.51 19.52
N VAL A 458 20.23 12.20 19.93
CA VAL A 458 20.58 11.74 21.29
C VAL A 458 20.33 12.86 22.30
N ILE A 459 19.73 12.53 23.44
CA ILE A 459 19.49 13.49 24.53
C ILE A 459 20.26 13.05 25.77
N THR A 460 21.15 13.93 26.25
CA THR A 460 21.78 13.83 27.57
C THR A 460 21.09 14.83 28.50
N GLY A 461 20.05 14.38 29.19
CA GLY A 461 19.17 15.19 30.04
C GLY A 461 19.28 14.82 31.52
N ASN A 462 20.49 14.61 32.02
CA ASN A 462 20.74 13.96 33.32
C ASN A 462 20.08 14.63 34.54
N GLU A 463 19.77 15.91 34.48
CA GLU A 463 19.13 16.65 35.59
C GLU A 463 17.62 16.87 35.38
N VAL A 464 17.06 16.44 34.25
CA VAL A 464 15.63 16.62 33.92
C VAL A 464 14.80 15.70 34.80
N THR A 465 13.97 16.27 35.67
CA THR A 465 13.23 15.51 36.69
C THR A 465 11.95 14.86 36.15
N SER A 466 11.37 15.40 35.08
CA SER A 466 10.21 14.83 34.40
C SER A 466 10.38 14.97 32.88
N VAL A 467 10.42 13.84 32.19
CA VAL A 467 10.61 13.76 30.74
C VAL A 467 9.25 13.62 30.06
N SER A 468 8.93 14.55 29.15
CA SER A 468 7.72 14.51 28.32
C SER A 468 8.07 15.01 26.92
N LEU A 469 8.32 14.08 26.00
CA LEU A 469 8.80 14.36 24.64
C LEU A 469 7.88 13.73 23.60
N PRO A 470 6.68 14.31 23.36
CA PRO A 470 5.60 13.67 22.59
C PRO A 470 5.83 13.50 21.09
N LYS A 471 6.97 13.94 20.54
CA LYS A 471 7.36 13.72 19.13
C LYS A 471 8.73 13.07 18.96
N TRP A 472 9.46 12.80 20.04
CA TRP A 472 10.82 12.29 19.95
C TRP A 472 10.81 10.80 19.63
N THR A 473 11.53 10.40 18.57
CA THR A 473 11.58 9.02 18.09
C THR A 473 12.47 8.11 18.93
N GLY A 474 13.10 8.62 19.98
CA GLY A 474 14.18 7.93 20.67
C GLY A 474 15.48 7.93 19.86
N ALA A 475 16.59 7.71 20.57
CA ALA A 475 17.91 7.49 20.00
C ALA A 475 18.78 6.73 21.02
N ASP A 476 19.50 5.72 20.56
CA ASP A 476 20.43 4.93 21.37
C ASP A 476 21.46 5.83 22.10
N GLY A 477 21.80 5.47 23.34
CA GLY A 477 22.69 6.24 24.22
C GLY A 477 22.08 7.52 24.83
N SER A 478 20.77 7.72 24.77
CA SER A 478 20.09 8.85 25.45
C SER A 478 19.80 8.52 26.92
N VAL A 479 19.98 9.49 27.82
CA VAL A 479 19.95 9.26 29.27
C VAL A 479 19.34 10.43 30.04
N PHE A 480 18.53 10.12 31.06
CA PHE A 480 17.87 11.08 31.94
C PHE A 480 17.98 10.62 33.41
N ALA A 481 19.21 10.65 33.95
CA ALA A 481 19.57 10.07 35.25
C ALA A 481 18.71 10.51 36.46
N ASP A 482 18.24 11.76 36.49
CA ASP A 482 17.41 12.30 37.58
C ASP A 482 15.88 12.26 37.30
N ALA A 483 15.44 11.67 36.18
CA ALA A 483 14.03 11.59 35.84
C ALA A 483 13.27 10.67 36.80
N THR A 484 12.23 11.19 37.45
CA THR A 484 11.27 10.40 38.25
C THR A 484 10.08 9.93 37.43
N THR A 485 9.73 10.66 36.36
CA THR A 485 8.62 10.34 35.46
C THR A 485 9.04 10.50 34.01
N VAL A 486 8.70 9.52 33.16
CA VAL A 486 9.10 9.48 31.74
C VAL A 486 7.92 9.15 30.85
N VAL A 487 7.62 10.00 29.86
CA VAL A 487 6.54 9.81 28.89
C VAL A 487 7.06 10.02 27.46
N LEU A 488 7.19 8.92 26.72
CA LEU A 488 7.78 8.85 25.37
C LEU A 488 6.84 8.09 24.41
N PRO A 489 5.80 8.76 23.86
CA PRO A 489 4.70 8.12 23.15
C PRO A 489 4.93 7.99 21.62
N SER A 490 6.16 8.14 21.12
CA SER A 490 6.45 8.18 19.68
C SER A 490 7.80 7.58 19.31
N LEU A 491 8.30 6.63 20.10
CA LEU A 491 9.55 5.92 19.83
C LEU A 491 9.46 5.20 18.48
N ASP A 492 10.46 5.32 17.62
CA ASP A 492 10.44 4.76 16.26
C ASP A 492 11.87 4.49 15.78
N ASN A 493 12.23 3.21 15.63
CA ASN A 493 13.53 2.81 15.09
C ASN A 493 13.57 2.85 13.54
N LEU A 494 12.47 3.15 12.86
CA LEU A 494 12.33 3.32 11.40
C LEU A 494 12.87 2.14 10.58
N LYS A 495 14.13 2.26 10.14
CA LYS A 495 14.93 1.28 9.37
C LYS A 495 16.33 1.10 9.97
N ALA A 496 16.60 1.68 11.14
CA ALA A 496 17.80 1.43 11.90
C ALA A 496 17.74 0.04 12.54
N ALA A 497 18.86 -0.40 13.11
CA ALA A 497 18.84 -1.56 13.99
C ALA A 497 17.95 -1.32 15.21
N SER A 498 17.42 -2.38 15.79
CA SER A 498 16.84 -2.32 17.13
C SER A 498 17.90 -1.94 18.17
N TYR A 499 17.46 -1.31 19.24
CA TYR A 499 18.24 -1.10 20.46
C TYR A 499 17.33 -1.38 21.66
N ASN A 500 17.95 -1.73 22.78
CA ASN A 500 17.26 -2.05 24.02
C ASN A 500 17.18 -0.81 24.90
N ILE A 501 15.97 -0.45 25.33
CA ILE A 501 15.73 0.56 26.36
C ILE A 501 15.85 -0.15 27.72
N ASP A 502 16.86 0.22 28.51
CA ASP A 502 17.05 -0.32 29.87
C ASP A 502 16.68 0.76 30.88
N ILE A 503 15.50 0.62 31.50
CA ILE A 503 14.98 1.63 32.43
C ILE A 503 15.91 1.83 33.64
N ALA A 504 16.65 0.79 34.07
CA ALA A 504 17.60 0.91 35.17
C ALA A 504 18.89 1.65 34.80
N VAL A 505 19.16 1.86 33.50
CA VAL A 505 20.34 2.57 32.97
C VAL A 505 19.96 3.95 32.42
N ASP A 506 18.89 4.01 31.61
CA ASP A 506 18.44 5.22 30.89
C ASP A 506 17.66 6.16 31.82
N PHE A 507 16.91 5.59 32.77
CA PHE A 507 16.02 6.30 33.70
C PHE A 507 16.15 5.78 35.17
N PRO A 508 17.35 5.69 35.76
CA PRO A 508 17.65 4.95 37.01
C PRO A 508 16.89 5.40 38.27
N LYS A 509 16.19 6.54 38.22
CA LYS A 509 15.36 7.06 39.33
C LYS A 509 13.87 7.13 39.00
N ALA A 510 13.45 6.62 37.84
CA ALA A 510 12.06 6.68 37.42
C ALA A 510 11.18 5.76 38.27
N THR A 511 10.12 6.33 38.84
CA THR A 511 9.06 5.57 39.52
C THR A 511 7.90 5.28 38.56
N SER A 512 7.74 6.09 37.50
CA SER A 512 6.73 5.86 36.45
C SER A 512 7.31 6.08 35.06
N VAL A 513 7.13 5.10 34.18
CA VAL A 513 7.61 5.11 32.80
C VAL A 513 6.47 4.72 31.85
N HIS A 514 6.25 5.53 30.81
CA HIS A 514 5.27 5.30 29.74
C HIS A 514 5.93 5.40 28.37
N LEU A 515 6.02 4.27 27.66
CA LEU A 515 6.65 4.16 26.35
C LEU A 515 5.66 3.63 25.30
N ILE A 516 5.67 4.22 24.10
CA ILE A 516 4.93 3.68 22.95
C ILE A 516 5.89 3.59 21.76
N ALA A 517 6.10 2.37 21.25
CA ALA A 517 6.98 2.08 20.11
C ALA A 517 6.21 1.87 18.81
N ALA A 518 6.64 2.52 17.73
CA ALA A 518 6.11 2.29 16.39
C ALA A 518 6.54 0.91 15.84
N ALA A 519 5.72 0.35 14.96
CA ALA A 519 6.11 -0.84 14.22
C ALA A 519 7.21 -0.49 13.20
N SER A 520 8.32 -1.24 13.22
CA SER A 520 9.43 -1.08 12.27
C SER A 520 8.93 -1.16 10.82
N THR A 521 9.47 -0.29 9.97
CA THR A 521 9.10 -0.20 8.54
C THR A 521 10.10 -0.92 7.62
N ALA A 522 11.01 -1.72 8.20
CA ALA A 522 11.95 -2.55 7.46
C ALA A 522 11.26 -3.76 6.78
N THR A 523 11.87 -4.27 5.72
CA THR A 523 11.36 -5.46 4.98
C THR A 523 11.45 -6.75 5.80
N THR A 524 12.34 -6.78 6.78
CA THR A 524 12.45 -7.78 7.84
C THR A 524 12.42 -6.99 9.15
N PRO A 525 11.23 -6.72 9.71
CA PRO A 525 11.11 -5.82 10.85
C PRO A 525 11.82 -6.40 12.08
N THR A 526 12.60 -5.54 12.73
CA THR A 526 13.13 -5.70 14.08
C THR A 526 12.59 -4.52 14.88
N HIS A 527 11.85 -4.80 15.94
CA HIS A 527 11.18 -3.79 16.76
C HIS A 527 12.12 -3.30 17.88
N LEU A 528 11.66 -2.39 18.74
CA LEU A 528 12.44 -2.02 19.93
C LEU A 528 12.30 -3.09 21.01
N ASP A 529 13.30 -3.18 21.87
CA ASP A 529 13.28 -3.99 23.09
C ASP A 529 13.16 -3.06 24.31
N VAL A 530 12.47 -3.52 25.36
CA VAL A 530 12.40 -2.82 26.64
C VAL A 530 12.65 -3.79 27.79
N THR A 531 13.55 -3.40 28.69
CA THR A 531 13.77 -4.06 29.97
C THR A 531 13.64 -3.08 31.11
N THR A 532 13.04 -3.50 32.23
CA THR A 532 13.10 -2.72 33.48
C THR A 532 14.46 -2.82 34.17
N GLY A 533 15.35 -3.70 33.71
CA GLY A 533 16.73 -3.84 34.19
C GLY A 533 16.87 -4.31 35.64
N GLY A 534 15.78 -4.81 36.25
CA GLY A 534 15.71 -5.04 37.70
C GLY A 534 15.72 -3.74 38.52
N SER A 535 15.14 -2.66 37.99
CA SER A 535 15.01 -1.38 38.67
C SER A 535 14.43 -1.56 40.08
N THR A 536 15.08 -0.92 41.06
CA THR A 536 14.64 -0.91 42.47
C THR A 536 13.87 0.37 42.81
N LYS A 537 13.29 1.03 41.80
CA LYS A 537 12.62 2.33 41.92
C LYS A 537 11.36 2.45 41.06
N LEU A 538 11.25 1.66 40.00
CA LEU A 538 10.12 1.68 39.08
C LEU A 538 8.90 1.02 39.72
N GLU A 539 7.85 1.80 39.97
CA GLU A 539 6.58 1.32 40.53
C GLU A 539 5.57 0.99 39.42
N THR A 540 5.51 1.84 38.39
CA THR A 540 4.52 1.77 37.31
C THR A 540 5.16 1.78 35.93
N LEU A 541 4.87 0.75 35.12
CA LEU A 541 5.25 0.66 33.71
C LEU A 541 4.00 0.66 32.80
N ILE A 542 3.97 1.55 31.81
CA ILE A 542 2.93 1.61 30.78
C ILE A 542 3.59 1.43 29.41
N LEU A 543 3.15 0.40 28.68
CA LEU A 543 3.64 0.07 27.35
C LEU A 543 2.49 0.10 26.33
N GLY A 544 2.81 0.58 25.13
CA GLY A 544 1.95 0.48 23.95
C GLY A 544 2.77 0.29 22.68
N GLY A 545 2.10 0.10 21.55
CA GLY A 545 2.77 -0.04 20.26
C GLY A 545 3.35 -1.44 20.03
N THR A 546 4.47 -1.57 19.30
CA THR A 546 5.05 -2.87 18.90
C THR A 546 6.51 -3.01 19.34
N TRP A 547 6.79 -4.11 20.05
CA TRP A 547 8.09 -4.49 20.61
C TRP A 547 8.54 -5.85 20.09
N ASP A 548 9.83 -6.15 20.16
CA ASP A 548 10.33 -7.53 20.02
C ASP A 548 10.33 -8.17 21.41
N ASP A 549 11.27 -7.80 22.29
CA ASP A 549 11.33 -8.29 23.67
C ASP A 549 10.84 -7.26 24.70
N VAL A 550 9.93 -7.69 25.58
CA VAL A 550 9.45 -6.96 26.77
C VAL A 550 9.83 -7.75 28.01
N THR A 551 10.74 -7.22 28.82
CA THR A 551 11.20 -7.83 30.08
C THR A 551 10.88 -6.94 31.26
N VAL A 552 10.04 -7.42 32.18
CA VAL A 552 9.60 -6.72 33.38
C VAL A 552 10.05 -7.52 34.59
N ASN A 553 11.00 -6.97 35.34
CA ASN A 553 11.58 -7.53 36.56
C ASN A 553 11.97 -6.44 37.58
N GLY A 554 12.06 -6.84 38.85
CA GLY A 554 12.35 -5.96 39.98
C GLY A 554 11.14 -5.88 40.90
N SER A 555 11.37 -6.10 42.20
CA SER A 555 10.30 -6.20 43.21
C SER A 555 9.43 -4.96 43.22
N ASP A 556 10.02 -3.76 43.26
CA ASP A 556 9.28 -2.50 43.40
C ASP A 556 8.25 -2.22 42.28
N VAL A 557 8.27 -2.97 41.16
CA VAL A 557 7.25 -2.90 40.09
C VAL A 557 5.94 -3.51 40.58
N THR A 558 4.96 -2.66 40.85
CA THR A 558 3.62 -3.03 41.35
C THR A 558 2.52 -2.92 40.28
N SER A 559 2.80 -2.23 39.16
CA SER A 559 1.83 -2.06 38.07
C SER A 559 2.46 -2.16 36.68
N LEU A 560 1.90 -3.03 35.83
CA LEU A 560 2.16 -3.10 34.40
C LEU A 560 0.86 -2.91 33.61
N THR A 561 0.81 -1.91 32.74
CA THR A 561 -0.21 -1.78 31.69
C THR A 561 0.45 -2.07 30.34
N PHE A 562 -0.08 -3.01 29.56
CA PHE A 562 0.40 -3.26 28.20
C PHE A 562 -0.75 -3.55 27.21
N ASP A 563 -1.08 -2.55 26.39
CA ASP A 563 -2.01 -2.69 25.25
C ASP A 563 -1.28 -2.43 23.93
N GLY A 564 -0.42 -3.39 23.57
CA GLY A 564 0.39 -3.35 22.35
C GLY A 564 0.61 -4.73 21.77
N SER A 565 1.71 -4.90 21.05
CA SER A 565 2.18 -6.18 20.51
C SER A 565 3.62 -6.44 20.89
N ALA A 566 3.98 -7.69 21.17
CA ALA A 566 5.35 -8.11 21.47
C ALA A 566 5.64 -9.50 20.91
N LEU A 567 6.90 -9.78 20.56
CA LEU A 567 7.34 -11.14 20.26
C LEU A 567 7.49 -11.93 21.56
N ASN A 568 8.28 -11.45 22.52
CA ASN A 568 8.46 -12.13 23.80
C ASN A 568 8.06 -11.19 24.94
N VAL A 569 7.28 -11.72 25.91
CA VAL A 569 6.91 -11.00 27.13
C VAL A 569 7.35 -11.83 28.33
N THR A 570 8.16 -11.24 29.20
CA THR A 570 8.59 -11.82 30.47
C THR A 570 8.20 -10.89 31.62
N VAL A 571 7.45 -11.41 32.60
CA VAL A 571 7.14 -10.74 33.87
C VAL A 571 7.70 -11.62 34.99
N ASN A 572 8.81 -11.19 35.61
CA ASN A 572 9.62 -12.05 36.47
C ASN A 572 10.12 -11.35 37.74
N GLY A 573 9.68 -11.82 38.90
CA GLY A 573 10.13 -11.28 40.20
C GLY A 573 9.71 -9.82 40.39
N THR A 574 8.40 -9.59 40.36
CA THR A 574 7.73 -8.29 40.57
C THR A 574 6.69 -8.40 41.67
N ASP A 575 6.40 -7.30 42.37
CA ASP A 575 5.37 -7.22 43.42
C ASP A 575 4.01 -6.82 42.82
N ILE A 576 3.69 -7.31 41.60
CA ILE A 576 2.39 -7.10 40.93
C ILE A 576 1.35 -8.06 41.52
N GLU A 577 0.35 -7.54 42.25
CA GLU A 577 -0.74 -8.35 42.81
C GLU A 577 -1.73 -8.87 41.74
N ALA A 578 -1.99 -8.08 40.70
CA ALA A 578 -2.96 -8.41 39.65
C ALA A 578 -2.45 -7.93 38.28
N LEU A 579 -2.17 -8.89 37.39
CA LEU A 579 -1.67 -8.63 36.05
C LEU A 579 -2.82 -8.72 35.03
N ASP A 580 -3.29 -7.60 34.47
CA ASP A 580 -4.23 -7.59 33.34
C ASP A 580 -3.60 -6.87 32.15
N ILE A 581 -3.11 -7.64 31.17
CA ILE A 581 -2.41 -7.13 29.99
C ILE A 581 -3.09 -7.60 28.69
N PRO A 582 -3.87 -6.73 28.01
CA PRO A 582 -4.55 -7.07 26.77
C PRO A 582 -3.62 -7.01 25.53
N TYR A 583 -2.37 -7.51 25.67
CA TYR A 583 -1.36 -7.48 24.61
C TYR A 583 -1.55 -8.57 23.56
N THR A 584 -1.08 -8.30 22.33
CA THR A 584 -1.14 -9.23 21.19
C THR A 584 0.24 -9.87 20.96
N ALA A 585 0.33 -11.20 21.00
CA ALA A 585 1.58 -11.89 20.70
C ALA A 585 1.89 -11.87 19.19
N LEU A 586 3.14 -11.55 18.83
CA LEU A 586 3.64 -11.70 17.47
C LEU A 586 3.94 -13.18 17.16
N ALA A 587 4.01 -13.52 15.87
CA ALA A 587 4.09 -14.91 15.43
C ALA A 587 5.34 -15.63 15.95
N LYS A 588 5.15 -16.81 16.55
CA LYS A 588 6.18 -17.63 17.23
C LYS A 588 6.72 -17.04 18.54
N GLY A 589 6.02 -16.04 19.09
CA GLY A 589 6.37 -15.39 20.35
C GLY A 589 6.27 -16.25 21.60
N SER A 590 6.64 -15.68 22.74
CA SER A 590 6.58 -16.32 24.05
C SER A 590 5.95 -15.44 25.13
N LEU A 591 5.39 -16.09 26.15
CA LEU A 591 4.94 -15.47 27.39
C LEU A 591 5.56 -16.23 28.57
N SER A 592 6.21 -15.50 29.48
CA SER A 592 6.77 -16.03 30.72
C SER A 592 6.28 -15.16 31.89
N ILE A 593 5.59 -15.77 32.86
CA ILE A 593 5.14 -15.12 34.10
C ILE A 593 5.73 -15.97 35.23
N THR A 594 6.78 -15.50 35.89
CA THR A 594 7.58 -16.34 36.79
C THR A 594 7.98 -15.66 38.09
N ALA A 595 8.02 -16.41 39.19
CA ALA A 595 8.55 -15.94 40.47
C ALA A 595 7.94 -14.61 41.01
N ASN A 596 6.73 -14.25 40.59
CA ASN A 596 6.00 -13.11 41.15
C ASN A 596 5.21 -13.64 42.35
N THR A 597 5.78 -13.54 43.55
CA THR A 597 5.27 -14.23 44.75
C THR A 597 3.90 -13.74 45.17
N ASP A 598 3.64 -12.44 44.96
CA ASP A 598 2.48 -11.70 45.44
C ASP A 598 1.35 -11.66 44.38
N LEU A 599 1.58 -12.26 43.21
CA LEU A 599 0.68 -12.25 42.06
C LEU A 599 -0.52 -13.17 42.29
N ALA A 600 -1.63 -12.61 42.75
CA ALA A 600 -2.88 -13.32 43.00
C ALA A 600 -3.65 -13.72 41.72
N SER A 601 -3.56 -12.92 40.65
CA SER A 601 -4.29 -13.18 39.40
C SER A 601 -3.57 -12.67 38.16
N ALA A 602 -3.72 -13.38 37.03
CA ALA A 602 -3.16 -12.98 35.74
C ALA A 602 -4.14 -13.19 34.57
N THR A 603 -4.36 -12.14 33.77
CA THR A 603 -5.22 -12.11 32.58
C THR A 603 -4.43 -11.61 31.37
N VAL A 604 -4.43 -12.41 30.29
CA VAL A 604 -3.71 -12.14 29.04
C VAL A 604 -4.68 -12.22 27.84
N SER A 605 -5.63 -11.28 27.81
CA SER A 605 -6.90 -11.43 27.09
C SER A 605 -6.83 -11.48 25.55
N LYS A 606 -5.75 -11.02 24.91
CA LYS A 606 -5.57 -11.06 23.44
C LYS A 606 -4.47 -12.02 22.94
N VAL A 607 -3.81 -12.76 23.85
CA VAL A 607 -2.69 -13.63 23.50
C VAL A 607 -3.15 -14.89 22.77
N ASN A 608 -2.50 -15.24 21.65
CA ASN A 608 -2.73 -16.48 20.91
C ASN A 608 -1.51 -16.87 20.07
N GLY A 609 -1.38 -18.13 19.64
CA GLY A 609 -0.33 -18.56 18.71
C GLY A 609 1.07 -18.68 19.31
N LEU A 610 1.18 -18.75 20.64
CA LEU A 610 2.46 -18.81 21.35
C LEU A 610 3.30 -20.04 20.96
N LYS A 611 4.61 -19.85 20.88
CA LYS A 611 5.61 -20.91 20.85
C LYS A 611 5.99 -21.38 22.26
N SER A 612 6.09 -20.46 23.22
CA SER A 612 6.36 -20.82 24.61
C SER A 612 5.38 -20.14 25.56
N LEU A 613 4.86 -20.90 26.52
CA LEU A 613 4.11 -20.40 27.67
C LEU A 613 4.76 -20.94 28.96
N THR A 614 5.20 -20.05 29.83
CA THR A 614 5.75 -20.41 31.14
C THR A 614 4.99 -19.65 32.21
N VAL A 615 4.39 -20.35 33.18
CA VAL A 615 3.70 -19.78 34.34
C VAL A 615 4.12 -20.57 35.57
N THR A 616 5.20 -20.15 36.24
CA THR A 616 5.81 -20.95 37.32
C THR A 616 6.38 -20.12 38.47
N GLY A 617 6.25 -20.62 39.70
CA GLY A 617 6.78 -19.97 40.90
C GLY A 617 5.97 -18.74 41.36
N ASN A 618 4.76 -18.53 40.84
CA ASN A 618 3.89 -17.44 41.27
C ASN A 618 3.00 -17.95 42.42
N THR A 619 3.55 -17.98 43.63
CA THR A 619 3.05 -18.81 44.75
C THR A 619 1.68 -18.44 45.32
N GLU A 620 1.11 -17.29 44.95
CA GLU A 620 -0.24 -16.88 45.33
C GLU A 620 -1.21 -16.82 44.12
N LEU A 621 -0.77 -17.26 42.93
CA LEU A 621 -1.56 -17.19 41.70
C LEU A 621 -2.70 -18.21 41.71
N THR A 622 -3.86 -17.75 42.19
CA THR A 622 -5.11 -18.51 42.33
C THR A 622 -6.04 -18.40 41.12
N SER A 623 -5.75 -17.51 40.16
CA SER A 623 -6.48 -17.51 38.87
C SER A 623 -5.66 -17.06 37.67
N PHE A 624 -5.76 -17.82 36.57
CA PHE A 624 -5.09 -17.55 35.30
C PHE A 624 -6.06 -17.59 34.10
N SER A 625 -6.12 -16.50 33.35
CA SER A 625 -7.06 -16.32 32.24
C SER A 625 -6.36 -15.95 30.92
N ALA A 626 -6.44 -16.83 29.93
CA ALA A 626 -5.90 -16.60 28.58
C ALA A 626 -6.98 -16.89 27.50
N ALA A 627 -8.15 -16.24 27.59
CA ALA A 627 -9.35 -16.60 26.81
C ALA A 627 -9.19 -16.61 25.27
N ALA A 628 -8.20 -15.89 24.72
CA ALA A 628 -7.89 -15.89 23.29
C ALA A 628 -6.94 -17.04 22.87
N LEU A 629 -6.24 -17.68 23.81
CA LEU A 629 -5.17 -18.63 23.57
C LEU A 629 -5.74 -20.00 23.18
N LYS A 630 -5.63 -20.32 21.89
CA LYS A 630 -6.27 -21.50 21.27
C LYS A 630 -5.39 -22.24 20.28
N THR A 631 -4.33 -21.61 19.78
CA THR A 631 -3.37 -22.20 18.84
C THR A 631 -1.95 -22.07 19.36
N ALA A 632 -1.10 -23.04 19.02
CA ALA A 632 0.32 -23.04 19.35
C ALA A 632 1.17 -22.95 18.07
N ALA A 633 2.36 -22.37 18.18
CA ALA A 633 3.34 -22.36 17.10
C ALA A 633 4.13 -23.69 17.04
N ALA A 634 4.78 -23.96 15.91
CA ALA A 634 5.61 -25.16 15.74
C ALA A 634 6.78 -25.20 16.74
N ALA A 635 7.08 -26.41 17.25
CA ALA A 635 7.98 -26.65 18.37
C ALA A 635 7.54 -25.89 19.64
N ALA A 636 6.27 -26.07 19.99
CA ALA A 636 5.69 -25.51 21.20
C ALA A 636 6.36 -26.04 22.48
N SER A 637 6.38 -25.22 23.52
CA SER A 637 6.78 -25.58 24.88
C SER A 637 5.82 -24.93 25.89
N VAL A 638 5.42 -25.66 26.92
CA VAL A 638 4.52 -25.17 27.97
C VAL A 638 5.03 -25.68 29.33
N ASP A 639 5.18 -24.81 30.32
CA ASP A 639 5.32 -25.20 31.72
C ASP A 639 4.39 -24.34 32.60
N ILE A 640 3.38 -24.97 33.18
CA ILE A 640 2.50 -24.38 34.20
C ILE A 640 2.60 -25.27 35.44
N SER A 641 3.27 -24.78 36.50
CA SER A 641 3.43 -25.51 37.78
C SER A 641 4.07 -24.65 38.87
N GLY A 642 3.79 -24.93 40.14
CA GLY A 642 4.35 -24.19 41.27
C GLY A 642 3.72 -22.81 41.40
N ASN A 643 2.41 -22.73 41.26
CA ASN A 643 1.58 -21.54 41.46
C ASN A 643 0.65 -21.79 42.67
N ASP A 644 -0.59 -21.30 42.66
CA ASP A 644 -1.67 -21.76 43.54
C ASP A 644 -2.93 -22.13 42.71
N LEU A 645 -2.72 -22.72 41.52
CA LEU A 645 -3.79 -23.04 40.58
C LEU A 645 -4.37 -24.42 40.88
N VAL A 646 -5.71 -24.50 40.96
CA VAL A 646 -6.40 -25.69 41.49
C VAL A 646 -7.28 -26.40 40.45
N ILE A 647 -7.58 -27.66 40.75
CA ILE A 647 -8.66 -28.42 40.11
C ILE A 647 -9.84 -28.51 41.10
N GLU A 648 -11.01 -27.96 40.76
CA GLU A 648 -12.16 -28.03 41.66
C GLU A 648 -12.67 -29.46 41.87
N ASN A 649 -12.71 -30.30 40.82
CA ASN A 649 -13.11 -31.71 40.96
C ASN A 649 -12.50 -32.63 39.90
N VAL A 650 -11.93 -33.76 40.35
CA VAL A 650 -11.61 -34.92 39.51
C VAL A 650 -12.66 -36.01 39.72
N GLN A 651 -13.62 -36.09 38.81
CA GLN A 651 -14.52 -37.24 38.68
C GLN A 651 -13.72 -38.43 38.16
N GLN A 652 -13.65 -39.52 38.92
CA GLN A 652 -12.97 -40.74 38.55
C GLN A 652 -13.85 -41.64 37.68
N ALA A 653 -13.22 -42.39 36.77
CA ALA A 653 -13.90 -43.33 35.88
C ALA A 653 -14.38 -44.60 36.60
N SER A 654 -15.45 -45.21 36.10
CA SER A 654 -15.86 -46.57 36.49
C SER A 654 -14.76 -47.57 36.10
N ALA A 655 -14.49 -48.54 36.99
CA ALA A 655 -13.63 -49.67 36.65
C ALA A 655 -14.22 -50.47 35.46
N THR A 656 -13.35 -51.07 34.64
CA THR A 656 -13.74 -51.81 33.44
C THR A 656 -14.80 -52.88 33.75
N GLY A 657 -15.96 -52.79 33.09
CA GLY A 657 -17.08 -53.72 33.28
C GLY A 657 -18.10 -53.34 34.36
N VAL A 658 -17.90 -52.23 35.10
CA VAL A 658 -18.88 -51.71 36.06
C VAL A 658 -19.93 -50.84 35.36
N THR A 659 -21.21 -51.10 35.63
CA THR A 659 -22.34 -50.27 35.20
C THR A 659 -23.01 -49.58 36.41
N PRO A 660 -23.40 -48.29 36.30
CA PRO A 660 -23.22 -47.39 35.15
C PRO A 660 -21.76 -47.03 34.87
N VAL A 661 -21.45 -46.74 33.60
CA VAL A 661 -20.12 -46.30 33.18
C VAL A 661 -20.03 -44.79 33.39
N VAL A 662 -19.18 -44.36 34.32
CA VAL A 662 -18.79 -42.97 34.53
C VAL A 662 -17.45 -42.75 33.85
N ALA A 663 -17.32 -41.67 33.07
CA ALA A 663 -16.06 -41.26 32.45
C ALA A 663 -15.20 -40.47 33.44
N LYS A 664 -13.88 -40.45 33.27
CA LYS A 664 -13.03 -39.50 33.98
C LYS A 664 -13.38 -38.08 33.49
N LYS A 665 -13.47 -37.12 34.40
CA LYS A 665 -13.68 -35.70 34.06
C LYS A 665 -12.95 -34.81 35.07
N ILE A 666 -12.20 -33.84 34.59
CA ILE A 666 -11.63 -32.74 35.35
C ILE A 666 -12.62 -31.56 35.24
N THR A 667 -12.80 -30.81 36.32
CA THR A 667 -13.44 -29.51 36.30
C THR A 667 -12.47 -28.52 36.94
N SER A 668 -12.04 -27.53 36.17
CA SER A 668 -11.17 -26.44 36.62
C SER A 668 -11.55 -25.14 35.91
N ALA A 669 -11.70 -24.05 36.66
CA ALA A 669 -11.96 -22.72 36.12
C ALA A 669 -10.78 -22.20 35.27
N ASP A 670 -9.54 -22.48 35.69
CA ASP A 670 -8.33 -21.97 35.05
C ASP A 670 -7.82 -22.88 33.92
N PHE A 671 -7.91 -24.21 34.07
CA PHE A 671 -7.37 -25.14 33.08
C PHE A 671 -8.33 -25.47 31.93
N SER A 672 -9.66 -25.52 32.15
CA SER A 672 -10.61 -25.83 31.06
C SER A 672 -10.59 -24.80 29.91
N PRO A 673 -10.43 -23.47 30.14
CA PRO A 673 -10.21 -22.49 29.06
C PRO A 673 -8.96 -22.76 28.20
N LEU A 674 -7.90 -23.32 28.79
CA LEU A 674 -6.64 -23.59 28.10
C LEU A 674 -6.65 -24.86 27.25
N LYS A 675 -7.66 -25.73 27.39
CA LYS A 675 -7.72 -27.05 26.76
C LYS A 675 -7.34 -27.03 25.27
N ALA A 676 -7.94 -26.11 24.49
CA ALA A 676 -7.69 -26.01 23.05
C ALA A 676 -6.23 -25.67 22.71
N TYR A 677 -5.60 -24.80 23.51
CA TYR A 677 -4.18 -24.49 23.36
C TYR A 677 -3.29 -25.66 23.76
N LEU A 678 -3.61 -26.39 24.84
CA LEU A 678 -2.84 -27.55 25.27
C LEU A 678 -2.89 -28.68 24.21
N ASP A 679 -4.07 -28.97 23.68
CA ASP A 679 -4.24 -29.92 22.56
C ASP A 679 -3.38 -29.51 21.35
N ALA A 680 -3.37 -28.21 21.00
CA ALA A 680 -2.58 -27.68 19.89
C ALA A 680 -1.06 -27.68 20.19
N ALA A 681 -0.66 -27.42 21.43
CA ALA A 681 0.74 -27.44 21.87
C ALA A 681 1.30 -28.85 21.79
N ILE A 682 0.62 -29.84 22.36
CA ILE A 682 1.02 -31.26 22.30
C ILE A 682 1.21 -31.71 20.85
N ALA A 683 0.29 -31.35 19.96
CA ALA A 683 0.37 -31.66 18.53
C ALA A 683 1.53 -30.93 17.79
N ALA A 684 1.94 -29.76 18.27
CA ALA A 684 3.01 -28.94 17.68
C ALA A 684 4.40 -29.18 18.31
N THR A 685 4.47 -29.86 19.45
CA THR A 685 5.70 -30.09 20.24
C THR A 685 6.56 -31.20 19.65
N THR A 686 7.75 -30.82 19.16
CA THR A 686 8.75 -31.76 18.59
C THR A 686 10.09 -31.76 19.33
N THR A 687 10.45 -30.66 20.00
CA THR A 687 11.75 -30.47 20.68
C THR A 687 11.68 -29.76 22.04
N GLY A 688 10.50 -29.32 22.47
CA GLY A 688 10.22 -28.79 23.82
C GLY A 688 9.35 -29.78 24.60
N SER A 689 8.76 -29.39 25.74
CA SER A 689 7.81 -30.23 26.50
C SER A 689 6.52 -29.47 26.81
N VAL A 690 5.42 -30.19 27.06
CA VAL A 690 4.17 -29.63 27.57
C VAL A 690 3.92 -30.20 28.96
N LYS A 691 4.01 -29.36 29.99
CA LYS A 691 3.86 -29.70 31.40
C LYS A 691 2.84 -28.77 32.03
N VAL A 692 1.79 -29.35 32.62
CA VAL A 692 0.71 -28.66 33.33
C VAL A 692 0.38 -29.47 34.57
N ILE A 693 0.70 -28.91 35.73
CA ILE A 693 0.48 -29.52 37.05
C ILE A 693 -0.26 -28.49 37.89
N ALA A 694 -1.44 -28.87 38.39
CA ALA A 694 -2.16 -28.11 39.39
C ALA A 694 -1.47 -28.26 40.76
N ASP A 695 -1.47 -27.21 41.55
CA ASP A 695 -0.79 -27.20 42.84
C ASP A 695 -1.64 -27.95 43.89
N ASP A 696 -2.97 -27.88 43.78
CA ASP A 696 -3.91 -28.63 44.61
C ASP A 696 -5.14 -29.17 43.82
N VAL A 697 -5.82 -30.16 44.39
CA VAL A 697 -7.08 -30.73 43.90
C VAL A 697 -8.11 -30.64 45.01
N LEU A 698 -9.15 -29.81 44.85
CA LEU A 698 -10.11 -29.54 45.92
C LEU A 698 -10.99 -30.76 46.21
N GLN A 699 -11.44 -31.47 45.18
CA GLN A 699 -12.26 -32.67 45.33
C GLN A 699 -11.88 -33.78 44.34
N SER A 700 -12.05 -35.03 44.75
CA SER A 700 -12.20 -36.16 43.83
C SER A 700 -13.51 -36.89 44.09
N THR A 701 -14.33 -36.99 43.06
CA THR A 701 -15.59 -37.74 43.09
C THR A 701 -15.38 -39.13 42.53
N SER A 702 -15.65 -40.18 43.31
CA SER A 702 -15.57 -41.57 42.85
C SER A 702 -16.64 -41.87 41.78
N ALA A 703 -16.47 -42.95 41.01
CA ALA A 703 -17.48 -43.41 40.07
C ALA A 703 -18.83 -43.80 40.73
N ALA A 704 -18.84 -44.00 42.05
CA ALA A 704 -20.05 -44.24 42.85
C ALA A 704 -20.67 -42.95 43.42
N GLY A 705 -20.14 -41.76 43.07
CA GLY A 705 -20.59 -40.46 43.60
C GLY A 705 -20.07 -40.13 45.00
N THR A 706 -19.07 -40.84 45.50
CA THR A 706 -18.44 -40.54 46.81
C THR A 706 -17.43 -39.41 46.64
N VAL A 707 -17.66 -38.27 47.28
CA VAL A 707 -16.71 -37.15 47.29
C VAL A 707 -15.62 -37.41 48.33
N THR A 708 -14.37 -37.14 47.94
CA THR A 708 -13.20 -37.02 48.83
C THR A 708 -12.67 -35.60 48.68
N ASP A 709 -12.70 -34.81 49.74
CA ASP A 709 -12.10 -33.47 49.76
C ASP A 709 -10.57 -33.59 49.93
N GLN A 710 -9.81 -32.72 49.26
CA GLN A 710 -8.33 -32.67 49.29
C GLN A 710 -7.60 -34.02 49.06
N PRO A 711 -7.89 -34.76 47.95
CA PRO A 711 -7.16 -35.98 47.59
C PRO A 711 -5.66 -35.74 47.35
N THR A 712 -4.82 -36.70 47.73
CA THR A 712 -3.34 -36.59 47.63
C THR A 712 -2.79 -36.96 46.23
N GLY A 713 -3.49 -36.63 45.14
CA GLY A 713 -3.18 -37.14 43.80
C GLY A 713 -4.06 -36.55 42.69
N ASP A 714 -3.79 -36.93 41.43
CA ASP A 714 -4.40 -36.37 40.20
C ASP A 714 -4.05 -34.90 39.87
N HIS A 715 -2.97 -34.36 40.44
CA HIS A 715 -2.48 -33.00 40.17
C HIS A 715 -1.98 -32.79 38.73
N THR A 716 -1.41 -33.81 38.08
CA THR A 716 -0.86 -33.70 36.72
C THR A 716 -1.97 -33.76 35.67
N ILE A 717 -2.16 -32.65 34.94
CA ILE A 717 -3.09 -32.58 33.80
C ILE A 717 -2.37 -32.97 32.51
N VAL A 718 -1.15 -32.46 32.31
CA VAL A 718 -0.29 -32.81 31.17
C VAL A 718 1.15 -32.97 31.65
N ASN A 719 1.82 -34.03 31.19
CA ASN A 719 3.26 -34.13 31.21
C ASN A 719 3.68 -34.90 29.96
N TYR A 720 4.08 -34.17 28.92
CA TYR A 720 4.43 -34.69 27.60
C TYR A 720 5.82 -34.18 27.18
N ASP A 721 6.80 -35.08 27.18
CA ASP A 721 8.15 -34.81 26.69
C ASP A 721 8.47 -35.66 25.44
N PRO A 722 8.48 -35.10 24.21
CA PRO A 722 8.74 -35.80 22.95
C PRO A 722 10.06 -36.59 22.94
N SER A 723 11.05 -36.23 23.77
CA SER A 723 12.31 -36.98 23.88
C SER A 723 12.12 -38.37 24.50
N VAL A 724 11.16 -38.53 25.42
CA VAL A 724 10.85 -39.80 26.11
C VAL A 724 9.92 -40.65 25.24
N LYS A 725 10.47 -41.30 24.21
CA LYS A 725 9.70 -42.10 23.25
C LYS A 725 8.83 -43.16 23.96
N SER A 726 7.57 -43.26 23.54
CA SER A 726 6.67 -44.32 23.98
C SER A 726 6.67 -45.48 23.01
N ASP A 727 6.71 -46.71 23.54
CA ASP A 727 6.61 -47.96 22.77
C ASP A 727 5.18 -48.24 22.26
N ALA A 728 4.31 -47.23 22.30
CA ALA A 728 2.86 -47.40 22.13
C ALA A 728 2.47 -47.65 20.66
N THR A 729 2.06 -48.89 20.39
CA THR A 729 1.46 -49.39 19.15
C THR A 729 2.38 -49.56 17.94
N SER A 730 3.18 -50.63 17.97
CA SER A 730 3.52 -51.37 16.76
C SER A 730 2.23 -51.89 16.10
N THR A 731 1.74 -51.20 15.06
CA THR A 731 0.64 -51.66 14.21
C THR A 731 1.12 -52.75 13.25
N GLY A 732 1.50 -53.90 13.80
CA GLY A 732 2.07 -55.01 13.03
C GLY A 732 2.56 -56.20 13.86
N ALA A 733 2.24 -56.26 15.17
CA ALA A 733 2.71 -57.31 16.05
C ALA A 733 2.32 -58.71 15.52
N VAL A 734 3.31 -59.60 15.39
CA VAL A 734 3.11 -61.01 15.02
C VAL A 734 2.92 -61.88 16.27
N ALA A 735 2.22 -63.00 16.09
CA ALA A 735 2.07 -64.03 17.12
C ALA A 735 3.40 -64.78 17.33
N ARG A 736 3.72 -65.09 18.59
CA ARG A 736 4.87 -65.93 18.93
C ARG A 736 4.64 -67.36 18.43
N VAL A 737 5.68 -67.95 17.83
CA VAL A 737 5.72 -69.33 17.37
C VAL A 737 6.89 -70.05 18.05
N ASN A 738 6.64 -71.24 18.59
CA ASN A 738 7.68 -72.17 19.05
C ASN A 738 7.51 -73.51 18.30
N GLU A 739 8.55 -74.03 17.66
CA GLU A 739 8.54 -75.32 16.95
C GLU A 739 9.49 -76.34 17.57
N PHE A 740 9.10 -77.62 17.52
CA PHE A 740 9.78 -78.73 18.18
C PHE A 740 9.87 -79.96 17.28
N GLU A 741 11.02 -80.63 17.27
CA GLU A 741 11.22 -81.88 16.53
C GLU A 741 10.72 -83.08 17.35
N VAL A 742 9.97 -83.99 16.71
CA VAL A 742 9.46 -85.21 17.35
C VAL A 742 9.99 -86.43 16.62
N THR A 743 10.76 -87.24 17.35
CA THR A 743 11.42 -88.47 16.86
C THR A 743 11.01 -89.72 17.63
N GLY A 744 10.16 -89.59 18.65
CA GLY A 744 9.73 -90.68 19.51
C GLY A 744 8.77 -90.20 20.62
N ALA A 745 8.66 -90.99 21.69
CA ALA A 745 7.68 -90.77 22.74
C ALA A 745 7.96 -89.48 23.54
N SER A 746 7.10 -88.48 23.32
CA SER A 746 7.24 -87.10 23.82
C SER A 746 5.93 -86.59 24.44
N VAL A 747 6.05 -85.61 25.35
CA VAL A 747 4.93 -84.89 25.97
C VAL A 747 5.20 -83.39 25.82
N LEU A 748 4.24 -82.66 25.26
CA LEU A 748 4.31 -81.20 25.16
C LEU A 748 3.69 -80.56 26.40
N THR A 749 4.38 -79.60 26.98
CA THR A 749 3.85 -78.68 27.99
C THR A 749 3.76 -77.28 27.39
N VAL A 750 2.62 -76.60 27.51
CA VAL A 750 2.44 -75.18 27.10
C VAL A 750 1.65 -74.44 28.18
N ASN A 751 2.19 -73.33 28.68
CA ASN A 751 1.53 -72.45 29.66
C ASN A 751 0.91 -73.22 30.85
N GLY A 752 1.57 -74.29 31.32
CA GLY A 752 1.12 -75.15 32.41
C GLY A 752 0.18 -76.31 32.01
N PHE A 753 -0.39 -76.30 30.80
CA PHE A 753 -1.10 -77.48 30.26
C PHE A 753 -0.10 -78.54 29.81
N VAL A 754 -0.35 -79.80 30.15
CA VAL A 754 0.46 -80.97 29.77
C VAL A 754 -0.38 -81.86 28.86
N SER A 755 0.09 -82.11 27.63
CA SER A 755 -0.63 -82.93 26.65
C SER A 755 -0.61 -84.42 27.01
N SER A 756 -1.44 -85.23 26.34
CA SER A 756 -1.15 -86.67 26.24
C SER A 756 0.21 -86.90 25.55
N ALA A 757 0.79 -88.09 25.73
CA ALA A 757 1.98 -88.48 24.99
C ALA A 757 1.70 -88.62 23.48
N VAL A 758 2.73 -88.38 22.67
CA VAL A 758 2.76 -88.52 21.20
C VAL A 758 4.01 -89.30 20.80
N GLY A 759 4.01 -89.98 19.64
CA GLY A 759 5.17 -90.75 19.16
C GLY A 759 5.37 -92.08 19.90
N THR A 760 4.27 -92.81 20.12
CA THR A 760 4.20 -94.08 20.86
C THR A 760 4.86 -95.28 20.18
N GLY A 761 5.43 -95.11 18.98
CA GLY A 761 6.36 -96.08 18.36
C GLY A 761 5.81 -96.85 17.16
N GLY A 762 4.74 -96.36 16.52
CA GLY A 762 4.28 -96.84 15.22
C GLY A 762 5.18 -96.37 14.06
N SER A 763 4.95 -96.96 12.88
CA SER A 763 5.75 -96.67 11.67
C SER A 763 5.39 -95.38 10.93
N ASP A 764 4.38 -94.63 11.41
CA ASP A 764 3.90 -93.39 10.79
C ASP A 764 3.66 -92.29 11.85
N MET A 765 4.69 -91.49 12.06
CA MET A 765 4.75 -90.35 12.98
C MET A 765 3.77 -89.24 12.61
N ILE A 766 3.44 -89.02 11.33
CA ILE A 766 2.50 -87.96 10.95
C ILE A 766 1.05 -88.40 11.17
N TYR A 767 0.75 -89.70 11.03
CA TYR A 767 -0.53 -90.23 11.49
C TYR A 767 -0.68 -90.05 13.01
N GLU A 768 0.33 -90.44 13.80
CA GLU A 768 0.30 -90.28 15.26
C GLU A 768 0.18 -88.82 15.71
N LEU A 769 0.97 -87.91 15.11
CA LEU A 769 0.91 -86.48 15.40
C LEU A 769 -0.46 -85.88 15.07
N ASN A 770 -1.08 -86.25 13.95
CA ASN A 770 -2.43 -85.79 13.60
C ASN A 770 -3.49 -86.34 14.56
N THR A 771 -3.42 -87.62 14.95
CA THR A 771 -4.32 -88.21 15.95
C THR A 771 -4.15 -87.55 17.33
N TRP A 772 -2.91 -87.23 17.72
CA TRP A 772 -2.62 -86.51 18.96
C TRP A 772 -3.12 -85.06 18.94
N ALA A 773 -2.90 -84.33 17.85
CA ALA A 773 -3.31 -82.93 17.70
C ALA A 773 -4.84 -82.77 17.60
N SER A 774 -5.54 -83.78 17.05
CA SER A 774 -6.99 -83.82 16.95
C SER A 774 -7.70 -84.45 18.16
N ASN A 775 -6.95 -84.94 19.16
CA ASN A 775 -7.54 -85.47 20.38
C ASN A 775 -8.29 -84.34 21.14
N ALA A 776 -9.58 -84.54 21.39
CA ALA A 776 -10.45 -83.52 21.98
C ALA A 776 -9.94 -82.94 23.32
N ALA A 777 -9.26 -83.74 24.15
CA ALA A 777 -8.68 -83.26 25.41
C ALA A 777 -7.46 -82.35 25.18
N ASN A 778 -6.61 -82.68 24.20
CA ASN A 778 -5.47 -81.84 23.82
C ASN A 778 -5.96 -80.53 23.17
N VAL A 779 -6.93 -80.59 22.25
CA VAL A 779 -7.53 -79.41 21.61
C VAL A 779 -8.11 -78.43 22.64
N ALA A 780 -8.89 -78.93 23.60
CA ALA A 780 -9.45 -78.12 24.67
C ALA A 780 -8.36 -77.53 25.59
N GLY A 781 -7.33 -78.32 25.92
CA GLY A 781 -6.19 -77.88 26.72
C GLY A 781 -5.36 -76.78 26.05
N PHE A 782 -5.05 -76.92 24.76
CA PHE A 782 -4.31 -75.90 24.00
C PHE A 782 -5.09 -74.61 23.82
N SER A 783 -6.41 -74.70 23.55
CA SER A 783 -7.29 -73.54 23.50
C SER A 783 -7.31 -72.80 24.84
N THR A 784 -7.41 -73.53 25.96
CA THR A 784 -7.34 -72.97 27.32
C THR A 784 -5.97 -72.36 27.65
N ALA A 785 -4.90 -72.97 27.15
CA ALA A 785 -3.52 -72.46 27.28
C ALA A 785 -3.22 -71.23 26.39
N GLY A 786 -4.19 -70.77 25.58
CA GLY A 786 -4.07 -69.58 24.74
C GLY A 786 -3.29 -69.81 23.45
N VAL A 787 -3.17 -71.05 22.97
CA VAL A 787 -2.38 -71.41 21.79
C VAL A 787 -3.14 -72.21 20.74
N THR A 788 -2.68 -72.13 19.50
CA THR A 788 -3.04 -73.01 18.41
C THR A 788 -1.87 -73.94 18.14
N VAL A 789 -2.13 -75.26 18.06
CA VAL A 789 -1.10 -76.27 17.78
C VAL A 789 -1.35 -76.89 16.42
N SER A 790 -0.30 -76.96 15.61
CA SER A 790 -0.27 -77.64 14.31
C SER A 790 0.90 -78.61 14.25
N VAL A 791 0.83 -79.61 13.38
CA VAL A 791 1.85 -80.66 13.25
C VAL A 791 2.20 -80.91 11.79
N GLY A 792 3.38 -81.47 11.55
CA GLY A 792 3.81 -81.86 10.22
C GLY A 792 4.89 -82.94 10.22
N ARG A 793 5.29 -83.35 9.02
CA ARG A 793 6.36 -84.33 8.80
C ARG A 793 7.73 -83.68 9.01
N GLY A 794 8.74 -84.48 9.33
CA GLY A 794 10.10 -84.00 9.58
C GLY A 794 10.82 -83.52 8.32
N ASN A 795 12.14 -83.40 8.43
CA ASN A 795 13.00 -83.01 7.33
C ASN A 795 13.05 -84.05 6.19
N PHE A 796 13.46 -83.61 5.01
CA PHE A 796 13.67 -84.48 3.86
C PHE A 796 14.96 -85.28 4.04
N ILE A 797 14.96 -86.55 3.64
CA ILE A 797 16.13 -87.44 3.64
C ILE A 797 16.22 -88.11 2.27
N GLY A 798 17.43 -88.17 1.70
CA GLY A 798 17.74 -88.86 0.45
C GLY A 798 19.07 -89.61 0.56
N SER A 799 19.42 -90.41 -0.44
CA SER A 799 20.71 -91.13 -0.45
C SER A 799 21.27 -91.34 -1.84
N LEU A 800 22.58 -91.62 -1.88
CA LEU A 800 23.27 -92.17 -3.04
C LEU A 800 23.77 -93.57 -2.66
N ASP A 801 23.25 -94.59 -3.33
CA ASP A 801 23.46 -96.01 -3.00
C ASP A 801 24.23 -96.71 -4.14
N HIS A 802 25.42 -97.24 -3.87
CA HIS A 802 26.31 -97.82 -4.90
C HIS A 802 26.12 -99.33 -5.10
N ALA A 803 26.25 -99.80 -6.34
CA ALA A 803 26.34 -101.23 -6.64
C ALA A 803 27.79 -101.76 -6.51
N THR A 804 27.94 -103.05 -6.21
CA THR A 804 29.24 -103.66 -5.89
C THR A 804 30.15 -103.93 -7.10
N GLY A 805 31.40 -103.46 -7.02
CA GLY A 805 32.55 -104.12 -7.67
C GLY A 805 33.02 -103.59 -9.03
N VAL A 806 33.92 -102.59 -9.01
CA VAL A 806 34.84 -102.22 -10.11
C VAL A 806 36.18 -101.79 -9.49
N ALA A 807 37.29 -101.93 -10.22
CA ALA A 807 38.60 -101.41 -9.79
C ALA A 807 38.69 -99.88 -10.02
N ALA A 808 39.31 -99.14 -9.09
CA ALA A 808 39.56 -97.70 -9.27
C ALA A 808 41.04 -97.39 -9.46
N ALA A 809 41.31 -96.32 -10.21
CA ALA A 809 42.62 -95.71 -10.30
C ALA A 809 42.69 -94.45 -9.45
N ALA A 810 43.92 -94.04 -9.08
CA ALA A 810 44.17 -92.84 -8.29
C ALA A 810 43.80 -91.51 -9.00
N THR A 811 43.58 -91.58 -10.32
CA THR A 811 43.25 -90.45 -11.19
C THR A 811 41.77 -90.30 -11.48
N ASP A 812 40.94 -91.27 -11.07
CA ASP A 812 39.53 -91.27 -11.39
C ASP A 812 38.85 -90.02 -10.84
N TYR A 813 38.01 -89.40 -11.67
CA TYR A 813 37.33 -88.15 -11.40
C TYR A 813 35.81 -88.37 -11.34
N TYR A 814 35.17 -87.89 -10.28
CA TYR A 814 33.74 -88.01 -10.07
C TYR A 814 33.02 -86.65 -10.10
N GLU A 815 31.74 -86.66 -10.43
CA GLU A 815 30.84 -85.52 -10.30
C GLU A 815 29.49 -85.96 -9.69
N LEU A 816 28.93 -85.10 -8.83
CA LEU A 816 27.58 -85.20 -8.29
C LEU A 816 26.93 -83.81 -8.26
N THR A 817 25.72 -83.65 -8.77
CA THR A 817 24.97 -82.39 -8.65
C THR A 817 23.95 -82.48 -7.51
N ILE A 818 23.95 -81.50 -6.59
CA ILE A 818 22.92 -81.32 -5.56
C ILE A 818 22.36 -79.90 -5.67
N ASN A 819 21.04 -79.75 -5.76
CA ASN A 819 20.37 -78.45 -5.98
C ASN A 819 21.00 -77.60 -7.11
N GLY A 820 21.41 -78.24 -8.20
CA GLY A 820 22.09 -77.59 -9.33
C GLY A 820 23.57 -77.25 -9.11
N SER A 821 24.10 -77.40 -7.89
CA SER A 821 25.53 -77.24 -7.58
C SER A 821 26.29 -78.55 -7.77
N THR A 822 27.30 -78.58 -8.64
CA THR A 822 28.12 -79.78 -8.85
C THR A 822 29.31 -79.82 -7.91
N VAL A 823 29.42 -80.91 -7.16
CA VAL A 823 30.59 -81.30 -6.36
C VAL A 823 31.41 -82.29 -7.17
N THR A 824 32.72 -82.08 -7.22
CA THR A 824 33.64 -82.87 -8.03
C THR A 824 34.94 -83.12 -7.27
N GLY A 825 35.67 -84.15 -7.67
CA GLY A 825 36.95 -84.50 -7.06
C GLY A 825 37.58 -85.73 -7.69
N THR A 826 38.74 -86.11 -7.17
CA THR A 826 39.39 -87.38 -7.51
C THR A 826 39.46 -88.30 -6.29
N THR A 827 39.54 -89.61 -6.53
CA THR A 827 39.59 -90.66 -5.50
C THR A 827 40.86 -90.64 -4.65
N GLY A 828 41.99 -90.27 -5.23
CA GLY A 828 43.30 -90.42 -4.59
C GLY A 828 43.82 -91.86 -4.62
N ALA A 829 45.06 -92.07 -4.18
CA ALA A 829 45.70 -93.38 -4.23
C ALA A 829 45.05 -94.38 -3.27
N LEU A 830 44.75 -95.58 -3.78
CA LEU A 830 44.30 -96.72 -2.99
C LEU A 830 45.49 -97.38 -2.27
N ALA A 831 45.26 -97.89 -1.06
CA ALA A 831 46.08 -98.94 -0.49
C ALA A 831 45.60 -100.31 -0.99
N ASP A 832 46.52 -101.28 -1.10
CA ASP A 832 46.11 -102.68 -1.26
C ASP A 832 45.19 -103.08 -0.08
N GLU A 833 44.11 -103.81 -0.38
CA GLU A 833 43.01 -104.25 0.52
C GLU A 833 41.81 -103.29 0.71
N ASP A 834 41.87 -102.02 0.31
CA ASP A 834 40.69 -101.13 0.41
C ASP A 834 39.59 -101.45 -0.63
N ALA A 835 38.34 -101.58 -0.17
CA ALA A 835 37.19 -101.73 -1.06
C ALA A 835 36.91 -100.40 -1.78
N VAL A 836 37.19 -100.36 -3.09
CA VAL A 836 37.08 -99.20 -4.01
C VAL A 836 35.87 -98.29 -3.75
N GLN A 837 34.69 -98.87 -3.62
CA GLN A 837 33.44 -98.14 -3.35
C GLN A 837 33.51 -97.28 -2.08
N VAL A 838 34.14 -97.79 -1.01
CA VAL A 838 34.31 -97.06 0.26
C VAL A 838 35.16 -95.82 0.08
N LYS A 839 36.26 -95.90 -0.69
CA LYS A 839 37.14 -94.75 -0.95
C LYS A 839 36.49 -93.68 -1.82
N TYR A 840 35.71 -94.06 -2.83
CA TYR A 840 34.86 -93.10 -3.55
C TYR A 840 33.91 -92.38 -2.61
N MET A 841 33.24 -93.11 -1.72
CA MET A 841 32.23 -92.52 -0.84
C MET A 841 32.84 -91.71 0.29
N GLU A 842 34.02 -92.07 0.81
CA GLU A 842 34.82 -91.22 1.70
C GLU A 842 35.21 -89.91 1.03
N ALA A 843 35.74 -89.96 -0.21
CA ALA A 843 36.12 -88.76 -0.96
C ALA A 843 34.91 -87.87 -1.27
N VAL A 844 33.79 -88.45 -1.71
CA VAL A 844 32.52 -87.76 -1.97
C VAL A 844 31.98 -87.13 -0.68
N ASN A 845 31.93 -87.89 0.43
CA ASN A 845 31.46 -87.39 1.72
C ASN A 845 32.34 -86.26 2.26
N ALA A 846 33.66 -86.34 2.12
CA ALA A 846 34.59 -85.28 2.53
C ALA A 846 34.41 -84.01 1.67
N ALA A 847 34.31 -84.15 0.34
CA ALA A 847 34.07 -83.02 -0.56
C ALA A 847 32.70 -82.36 -0.33
N LEU A 848 31.68 -83.17 -0.01
CA LEU A 848 30.34 -82.69 0.36
C LEU A 848 30.30 -82.05 1.74
N ALA A 849 31.03 -82.57 2.74
CA ALA A 849 31.11 -81.98 4.08
C ALA A 849 31.73 -80.57 4.05
N LEU A 850 32.69 -80.33 3.15
CA LEU A 850 33.24 -78.99 2.87
C LEU A 850 32.28 -78.05 2.13
N LYS A 851 31.18 -78.60 1.59
CA LYS A 851 30.10 -77.87 0.89
C LYS A 851 28.80 -77.82 1.71
N ALA A 852 28.75 -78.47 2.88
CA ALA A 852 27.59 -78.49 3.75
C ALA A 852 27.26 -77.07 4.22
N ASN A 853 26.12 -76.57 3.76
CA ASN A 853 25.54 -75.29 4.10
C ASN A 853 24.31 -75.51 5.00
N ALA A 854 23.51 -74.47 5.21
CA ALA A 854 22.21 -74.50 5.88
C ALA A 854 21.20 -75.54 5.32
N GLU A 855 21.43 -76.08 4.11
CA GLU A 855 20.39 -76.77 3.34
C GLU A 855 20.43 -78.29 3.52
N PHE A 856 21.59 -78.91 3.76
CA PHE A 856 21.70 -80.35 4.06
C PHE A 856 22.98 -80.72 4.82
N THR A 857 22.87 -81.75 5.67
CA THR A 857 23.99 -82.46 6.28
C THR A 857 24.24 -83.78 5.56
N VAL A 858 25.50 -84.20 5.49
CA VAL A 858 25.91 -85.48 4.93
C VAL A 858 26.45 -86.36 6.04
N ALA A 859 25.94 -87.58 6.12
CA ALA A 859 26.38 -88.59 7.07
C ALA A 859 26.85 -89.84 6.33
N SER A 860 27.99 -90.38 6.78
CA SER A 860 28.39 -91.75 6.48
C SER A 860 27.35 -92.70 7.09
N SER A 861 26.70 -93.52 6.26
CA SER A 861 25.87 -94.62 6.76
C SER A 861 26.74 -95.68 7.44
N ALA A 862 26.14 -96.50 8.32
CA ALA A 862 26.77 -97.74 8.80
C ALA A 862 26.97 -98.75 7.65
N ASP A 863 26.27 -98.56 6.53
CA ASP A 863 26.48 -99.24 5.26
C ASP A 863 27.44 -98.40 4.39
N ALA A 864 28.68 -98.88 4.22
CA ALA A 864 29.72 -98.19 3.45
C ALA A 864 29.47 -98.16 1.92
N SER A 865 28.31 -98.66 1.45
CA SER A 865 27.81 -98.46 0.08
C SER A 865 26.82 -97.28 -0.05
N LYS A 866 26.58 -96.50 1.02
CA LYS A 866 25.56 -95.44 1.06
C LYS A 866 26.03 -94.12 1.66
N THR A 867 25.75 -93.03 0.95
CA THR A 867 25.85 -91.65 1.45
C THR A 867 24.45 -91.17 1.78
N SER A 868 24.21 -90.82 3.04
CA SER A 868 22.91 -90.29 3.49
C SER A 868 22.93 -88.77 3.54
N PHE A 869 21.94 -88.17 2.89
CA PHE A 869 21.70 -86.73 2.88
C PHE A 869 20.48 -86.43 3.74
N THR A 870 20.63 -85.53 4.71
CA THR A 870 19.55 -85.11 5.60
C THR A 870 19.36 -83.60 5.45
N GLY A 871 18.15 -83.15 5.10
CA GLY A 871 17.84 -81.74 4.91
C GLY A 871 18.09 -80.96 6.21
N GLY A 872 18.81 -79.84 6.10
CA GLY A 872 19.18 -78.97 7.21
C GLY A 872 17.97 -78.21 7.76
N ARG A 873 17.09 -77.75 6.87
CA ARG A 873 15.80 -77.15 7.25
C ARG A 873 14.84 -78.18 7.84
N LYS A 874 14.37 -77.91 9.06
CA LYS A 874 13.38 -78.70 9.81
C LYS A 874 12.08 -77.90 10.01
N GLY A 875 11.10 -78.49 10.70
CA GLY A 875 9.86 -77.80 11.08
C GLY A 875 8.96 -77.46 9.90
N SER A 876 8.15 -76.40 10.04
CA SER A 876 7.25 -75.95 8.95
C SER A 876 7.98 -75.52 7.68
N ASN A 877 9.27 -75.20 7.78
CA ASN A 877 10.11 -74.67 6.71
C ASN A 877 10.97 -75.74 6.02
N ALA A 878 10.77 -77.03 6.36
CA ALA A 878 11.47 -78.15 5.73
C ALA A 878 11.27 -78.17 4.20
N ALA A 879 12.36 -78.11 3.46
CA ALA A 879 12.36 -78.03 2.00
C ALA A 879 12.98 -79.29 1.37
N ALA A 880 12.44 -79.71 0.22
CA ALA A 880 13.01 -80.79 -0.58
C ALA A 880 14.32 -80.32 -1.24
N PHE A 881 15.27 -81.24 -1.38
CA PHE A 881 16.49 -81.03 -2.14
C PHE A 881 16.62 -82.10 -3.25
N THR A 882 17.34 -81.76 -4.30
CA THR A 882 17.51 -82.59 -5.49
C THR A 882 18.92 -83.15 -5.54
N ILE A 883 19.05 -84.44 -5.83
CA ILE A 883 20.31 -85.14 -6.10
C ILE A 883 20.25 -85.59 -7.57
N ALA A 884 21.27 -85.32 -8.36
CA ALA A 884 21.30 -85.57 -9.80
C ALA A 884 22.74 -85.77 -10.33
N ASN A 885 22.85 -86.20 -11.59
CA ASN A 885 24.10 -86.20 -12.37
C ASN A 885 25.29 -86.90 -11.70
N TRP A 886 25.09 -88.05 -11.06
CA TRP A 886 26.21 -88.89 -10.64
C TRP A 886 26.95 -89.43 -11.87
N GLY A 887 28.27 -89.24 -11.93
CA GLY A 887 29.12 -89.78 -12.99
C GLY A 887 30.58 -89.88 -12.59
N VAL A 888 31.30 -90.83 -13.22
CA VAL A 888 32.72 -91.12 -12.92
C VAL A 888 33.48 -91.43 -14.21
N TRP A 889 34.71 -90.93 -14.31
CA TRP A 889 35.59 -91.05 -15.47
C TRP A 889 37.04 -91.28 -15.05
N GLU A 890 37.87 -91.86 -15.92
CA GLU A 890 39.29 -92.19 -15.63
C GLU A 890 40.15 -90.96 -15.25
N ASN A 891 39.70 -89.75 -15.64
CA ASN A 891 40.30 -88.45 -15.30
C ASN A 891 39.35 -87.29 -15.68
N VAL A 892 39.77 -86.07 -15.32
CA VAL A 892 39.06 -84.79 -15.54
C VAL A 892 38.63 -84.48 -16.99
N SER A 893 39.17 -85.16 -18.01
CA SER A 893 38.77 -84.94 -19.42
C SER A 893 37.39 -85.52 -19.76
N LYS A 894 36.85 -86.41 -18.92
CA LYS A 894 35.54 -87.08 -19.07
C LYS A 894 35.38 -87.91 -20.36
N LEU A 895 36.47 -88.28 -21.02
CA LEU A 895 36.43 -89.03 -22.29
C LEU A 895 36.09 -90.52 -22.10
N THR A 896 36.63 -91.16 -21.05
CA THR A 896 36.38 -92.57 -20.73
C THR A 896 35.55 -92.67 -19.44
N PRO A 897 34.29 -93.14 -19.48
CA PRO A 897 33.51 -93.41 -18.27
C PRO A 897 34.02 -94.65 -17.52
N VAL A 898 34.08 -94.57 -16.20
CA VAL A 898 34.32 -95.73 -15.32
C VAL A 898 32.99 -96.41 -15.04
N ALA A 899 32.96 -97.75 -15.05
CA ALA A 899 31.74 -98.55 -15.00
C ALA A 899 31.05 -98.64 -13.61
N MET A 900 31.09 -97.57 -12.81
CA MET A 900 30.50 -97.56 -11.47
C MET A 900 29.07 -97.00 -11.47
N THR A 901 28.09 -97.85 -11.16
CA THR A 901 26.68 -97.48 -11.06
C THR A 901 26.26 -97.14 -9.63
N ALA A 902 25.50 -96.06 -9.49
CA ALA A 902 24.85 -95.67 -8.24
C ALA A 902 23.38 -95.35 -8.47
N THR A 903 22.55 -95.69 -7.50
CA THR A 903 21.11 -95.39 -7.47
C THR A 903 20.92 -94.14 -6.62
N ILE A 904 20.32 -93.10 -7.22
CA ILE A 904 19.92 -91.91 -6.48
C ILE A 904 18.54 -92.17 -5.86
N VAL A 905 18.46 -92.11 -4.53
CA VAL A 905 17.20 -92.09 -3.78
C VAL A 905 16.82 -90.63 -3.56
N ALA A 906 15.83 -90.16 -4.32
CA ALA A 906 15.34 -88.78 -4.25
C ALA A 906 14.90 -88.41 -2.83
N ALA A 907 15.17 -87.17 -2.42
CA ALA A 907 14.88 -86.72 -1.08
C ALA A 907 13.37 -86.72 -0.80
N ASN A 908 12.96 -87.43 0.25
CA ASN A 908 11.57 -87.52 0.71
C ASN A 908 11.54 -87.37 2.23
N GLN A 909 10.44 -86.88 2.78
CA GLN A 909 10.25 -86.90 4.22
C GLN A 909 10.02 -88.35 4.66
N PRO A 910 10.71 -88.86 5.70
CA PRO A 910 10.47 -90.20 6.22
C PRO A 910 9.11 -90.26 6.93
N SER A 911 8.62 -91.46 7.22
CA SER A 911 7.43 -91.64 8.07
C SER A 911 7.78 -91.65 9.57
N THR A 912 9.05 -91.55 9.94
CA THR A 912 9.52 -91.75 11.32
C THR A 912 9.83 -90.45 12.08
N THR A 913 9.78 -89.29 11.44
CA THR A 913 10.04 -87.99 12.08
C THR A 913 8.94 -86.97 11.76
N GLY A 914 8.73 -86.04 12.70
CA GLY A 914 7.71 -85.00 12.58
C GLY A 914 8.09 -83.74 13.37
N TYR A 915 7.21 -82.74 13.33
CA TYR A 915 7.32 -81.56 14.17
C TYR A 915 5.98 -81.17 14.80
N ILE A 916 6.07 -80.45 15.91
CA ILE A 916 4.95 -79.74 16.54
C ILE A 916 5.25 -78.25 16.49
N ARG A 917 4.27 -77.45 16.07
CA ARG A 917 4.31 -75.99 15.99
C ARG A 917 3.24 -75.41 16.89
N VAL A 918 3.66 -74.61 17.87
CA VAL A 918 2.80 -73.94 18.86
C VAL A 918 2.78 -72.45 18.53
N VAL A 919 1.60 -71.90 18.24
CA VAL A 919 1.39 -70.49 17.90
C VAL A 919 0.55 -69.84 18.99
N SER A 920 0.98 -68.69 19.50
CA SER A 920 0.17 -67.89 20.43
C SER A 920 -1.09 -67.35 19.75
N ASN A 921 -2.24 -67.41 20.41
CA ASN A 921 -3.48 -66.82 19.89
C ASN A 921 -3.49 -65.28 20.04
N ALA A 922 -2.54 -64.71 20.78
CA ALA A 922 -2.31 -63.28 20.94
C ALA A 922 -0.97 -62.84 20.33
N ALA A 923 -0.92 -61.60 19.85
CA ALA A 923 0.28 -61.00 19.27
C ALA A 923 1.06 -60.13 20.26
N GLY A 924 2.34 -59.88 19.96
CA GLY A 924 3.19 -58.97 20.74
C GLY A 924 3.55 -59.52 22.13
N THR A 925 3.84 -58.63 23.09
CA THR A 925 4.25 -59.01 24.46
C THR A 925 3.16 -59.74 25.25
N ALA A 926 1.88 -59.47 24.97
CA ALA A 926 0.75 -60.25 25.50
C ALA A 926 0.70 -61.69 24.94
N GLY A 927 1.38 -61.95 23.82
CA GLY A 927 1.49 -63.24 23.17
C GLY A 927 2.62 -64.15 23.69
N ALA A 928 3.22 -63.85 24.85
CA ALA A 928 4.27 -64.68 25.43
C ALA A 928 3.77 -66.11 25.76
N ILE A 929 4.51 -67.13 25.32
CA ILE A 929 4.19 -68.53 25.56
C ILE A 929 5.41 -69.28 26.13
N THR A 930 5.21 -69.99 27.24
CA THR A 930 6.20 -70.88 27.83
C THR A 930 5.85 -72.30 27.41
N SER A 931 6.66 -72.89 26.51
CA SER A 931 6.45 -74.26 26.07
C SER A 931 7.74 -75.07 26.08
N SER A 932 7.63 -76.34 26.49
CA SER A 932 8.72 -77.31 26.51
C SER A 932 8.20 -78.69 26.11
N ILE A 933 9.08 -79.55 25.63
CA ILE A 933 8.74 -80.92 25.21
C ILE A 933 9.76 -81.89 25.79
N THR A 934 9.31 -83.07 26.22
CA THR A 934 10.22 -84.11 26.70
C THR A 934 10.94 -84.81 25.55
N ASN A 935 12.23 -85.12 25.74
CA ASN A 935 13.07 -85.88 24.79
C ASN A 935 13.22 -85.27 23.39
N ALA A 936 13.10 -83.94 23.23
CA ALA A 936 13.03 -83.30 21.92
C ALA A 936 13.77 -81.95 21.87
N THR A 937 14.12 -81.53 20.66
CA THR A 937 14.92 -80.32 20.36
C THR A 937 14.01 -79.22 19.84
N ALA A 938 14.23 -77.98 20.29
CA ALA A 938 13.55 -76.79 19.75
C ALA A 938 14.13 -76.45 18.36
N ILE A 939 13.26 -76.30 17.36
CA ILE A 939 13.62 -76.02 15.97
C ILE A 939 13.70 -74.50 15.72
N ALA A 940 12.61 -73.78 16.00
CA ALA A 940 12.47 -72.36 15.70
C ALA A 940 11.65 -71.66 16.79
N ILE A 941 12.01 -70.41 17.11
CA ILE A 941 11.34 -69.57 18.12
C ILE A 941 11.27 -68.13 17.60
N SER A 942 10.09 -67.52 17.60
CA SER A 942 9.90 -66.10 17.25
C SER A 942 9.52 -65.23 18.46
N GLY A 943 9.78 -63.93 18.38
CA GLY A 943 9.41 -62.96 19.41
C GLY A 943 10.20 -63.06 20.72
N PRO A 944 9.87 -62.23 21.73
CA PRO A 944 10.61 -62.19 22.98
C PRO A 944 10.46 -63.50 23.77
N ASN A 945 11.60 -64.12 24.08
CA ASN A 945 11.70 -65.37 24.81
C ASN A 945 12.63 -65.24 26.02
N THR A 946 12.20 -65.74 27.17
CA THR A 946 12.95 -65.70 28.43
C THR A 946 13.60 -67.03 28.82
N ALA A 947 13.35 -68.12 28.08
CA ALA A 947 13.52 -69.48 28.63
C ALA A 947 14.07 -70.58 27.70
N ALA A 948 14.58 -70.30 26.49
CA ALA A 948 15.13 -71.36 25.63
C ALA A 948 16.32 -70.96 24.75
N SER A 949 17.31 -71.86 24.67
CA SER A 949 18.42 -71.83 23.72
C SER A 949 18.04 -72.63 22.46
N ALA A 950 17.75 -71.94 21.36
CA ALA A 950 17.55 -72.60 20.06
C ALA A 950 18.89 -73.02 19.45
N THR A 951 18.91 -74.13 18.73
CA THR A 951 20.05 -74.54 17.88
C THR A 951 19.78 -74.12 16.44
N LEU A 952 20.68 -73.32 15.87
CA LEU A 952 20.71 -72.89 14.45
C LEU A 952 20.44 -74.10 13.52
N ASP A 953 19.74 -74.02 12.38
CA ASP A 953 19.61 -72.95 11.38
C ASP A 953 18.32 -73.13 10.53
N ASP A 954 17.45 -72.13 10.44
CA ASP A 954 16.31 -72.09 9.50
C ASP A 954 16.21 -70.78 8.70
N GLY A 955 17.35 -70.11 8.47
CA GLY A 955 17.43 -68.75 7.94
C GLY A 955 16.51 -68.46 6.74
N ALA A 956 15.50 -67.60 6.96
CA ALA A 956 14.90 -66.63 6.02
C ALA A 956 13.54 -66.02 6.50
N SER A 957 12.87 -66.56 7.54
CA SER A 957 11.52 -66.10 7.92
C SER A 957 11.27 -65.83 9.42
N VAL A 958 12.28 -65.92 10.28
CA VAL A 958 12.23 -65.35 11.65
C VAL A 958 12.95 -64.00 11.67
N VAL A 959 12.53 -63.10 10.79
CA VAL A 959 12.97 -61.70 10.79
C VAL A 959 11.96 -60.90 11.59
N GLU A 960 12.43 -60.11 12.56
CA GLU A 960 11.62 -59.06 13.16
C GLU A 960 11.20 -58.07 12.06
N LEU A 961 9.93 -58.08 11.66
CA LEU A 961 9.42 -57.16 10.65
C LEU A 961 9.28 -55.75 11.25
N ASN A 962 10.40 -55.04 11.31
CA ASN A 962 10.55 -53.61 11.63
C ASN A 962 9.64 -53.09 12.76
N GLY A 963 10.07 -53.33 13.99
CA GLY A 963 9.81 -52.43 15.11
C GLY A 963 11.12 -52.23 15.86
N THR A 964 11.88 -51.18 15.54
CA THR A 964 13.16 -50.89 16.23
C THR A 964 12.92 -50.45 17.67
N SER A 965 12.70 -51.41 18.55
CA SER A 965 12.93 -51.28 19.99
C SER A 965 14.35 -51.77 20.28
N THR A 966 15.32 -50.88 20.06
CA THR A 966 16.40 -50.82 21.07
C THR A 966 15.70 -50.59 22.39
N ALA A 967 15.75 -51.57 23.30
CA ALA A 967 15.04 -51.52 24.57
C ALA A 967 15.24 -50.15 25.21
N SER A 968 14.14 -49.42 25.42
CA SER A 968 14.21 -48.12 26.07
C SER A 968 14.89 -48.29 27.42
N THR A 969 15.98 -47.56 27.66
CA THR A 969 16.63 -47.51 28.98
C THR A 969 15.74 -46.82 30.02
N VAL A 970 14.64 -46.22 29.57
CA VAL A 970 13.62 -45.54 30.34
C VAL A 970 12.47 -46.51 30.61
N SER A 971 12.15 -46.73 31.89
CA SER A 971 11.14 -47.72 32.27
C SER A 971 9.75 -47.40 31.72
N ALA A 972 8.90 -48.40 31.52
CA ALA A 972 7.50 -48.19 31.10
C ALA A 972 6.73 -47.26 32.06
N ALA A 973 7.06 -47.27 33.37
CA ALA A 973 6.50 -46.35 34.35
C ALA A 973 7.00 -44.90 34.13
N THR A 974 8.26 -44.72 33.76
CA THR A 974 8.85 -43.40 33.43
C THR A 974 8.30 -42.87 32.11
N ILE A 975 8.10 -43.73 31.10
CA ILE A 975 7.41 -43.39 29.85
C ILE A 975 5.98 -42.95 30.16
N ALA A 976 5.22 -43.74 30.94
CA ALA A 976 3.85 -43.39 31.30
C ALA A 976 3.77 -42.06 32.07
N ALA A 977 4.69 -41.81 33.01
CA ALA A 977 4.76 -40.57 33.77
C ALA A 977 5.14 -39.34 32.90
N ALA A 978 5.97 -39.52 31.86
CA ALA A 978 6.39 -38.48 30.91
C ALA A 978 5.48 -38.38 29.67
N ARG A 979 4.36 -39.11 29.67
CA ARG A 979 3.32 -39.16 28.63
C ARG A 979 1.91 -39.11 29.21
N ILE A 980 1.74 -38.39 30.31
CA ILE A 980 0.42 -38.12 30.87
C ILE A 980 -0.23 -37.05 30.00
N ASP A 981 -1.38 -37.37 29.44
CA ASP A 981 -2.24 -36.41 28.77
C ASP A 981 -3.68 -36.65 29.25
N MET A 982 -4.20 -35.69 30.01
CA MET A 982 -5.55 -35.69 30.53
C MET A 982 -6.38 -34.51 29.97
N THR A 983 -5.91 -33.80 28.92
CA THR A 983 -6.67 -32.68 28.33
C THR A 983 -8.02 -33.12 27.79
N ALA A 984 -8.15 -34.37 27.34
CA ALA A 984 -9.41 -34.95 26.86
C ALA A 984 -10.51 -35.03 27.93
N PHE A 985 -10.16 -34.82 29.21
CA PHE A 985 -11.08 -34.86 30.35
C PHE A 985 -11.43 -33.47 30.91
N LEU A 986 -10.84 -32.38 30.41
CA LEU A 986 -11.11 -30.97 30.77
C LEU A 986 -12.44 -30.42 30.23
#